data_AF-A0A6N8EP50-F1
#
_entry.id   AF-A0A6N8EP50-F1
#
_cell.length_a   1.000
_cell.length_b   1.000
_cell.length_c   1.000
_cell.angle_alpha   90.00
_cell.angle_beta   90.00
_cell.angle_gamma   90.00
#
_symmetry.space_group_name_H-M   'P 1'
#
loop_
_entity.id
_entity.type
_entity.pdbx_description
1 polymer ?
#
loop_
_entity_poly.entity_id
_entity_poly.type
_entity_poly.pdbx_seq_one_letter_code
_entity_poly.pdbx_strand_id
1 'polypeptide(L)'
;MAVIYNTNYTHNPNAYLTLAIQRAAEDLFGKENIFVADNMSLAGVAASGQHDTLLCIDGQRLNQALIRRVRPAFKTVILWTFEDPFMREFNAQAASLFDYIFTNDPSCVEAYQGKGHYLPLAASQSLHERKVRALPDCDYDLFFAGTMWPNRVRTLRRVLASFPDVRLKLVCPGNEFLPPLPEDIAALALQRPVSHEAFIDFANVSAVALTMFRDYASHGDVSQATAPGPRYFELGLAGTAQVVEVAPGMDANCFKSVEGVHLAHNDDEVVENIARLLDNAALRKRSAVSAQEAVLKQHLYEHRLQKIQEITKAEFKRTFPADVLSSPRRSRLRVLMCTHSTIHEQVWGGVEVYQRELCAALGREVEFYFWLRRGAFCRLLSANGHELERFDIAEHDWQDIVCDAQEETAFSSVLSQYNIDVVHFQHLGHHALSLPLIAKANGTGVLFSAHDFWLVSSRYNLLNQDMRYVEGEFYSVLAMDVMLKIAEGVEYGGEQTRRAFIDRMLHHVDAIIFGTNHSRDFMHRVYPVLDKKISLVNGIPSPDVTVPVVPNKYEPLDRRPLGVAIVGNFVRTKGADTVLALIEAAHPEHFHFHILGYIHPDYQPVLDAMERPNVTVHGRYDVGSTDVMKQADVALFLSIWPETYCISLSEAWQYGLVPIVTDVGALHDRVTDGVNGYKIPISRPDIALERLELLRSSEEIRHKMMKAIGPELWTHEGDYAAGLLKLYHDLAPRRVLGVSELMLDAGQIHLLPIPSWKHQAPPRHIFDPPLIRDLSVSLPAQITDWFAIQGAQCYLDDICHHVLVEGAEKTFKPADEFHVRGWLFLPDVSTSGQVYVVLISEDDPSSLIFMKAEREIRTDISELFGSEVPRRSGFSAKVALRGKWCEGRYRIGIINVINGRGAFQLLSYGIEVEEGRVQKILAEKPENSVILADFFRVTNGDTVLRGVPLARFPRGRLFAQERGEQLYFLDRFEVLGVGDKEAVAATPEEERGALALRGWSFLNGFGRSGMLYAAMVSDESDKVVLFALERFARDDVRMVHGDAPLCSGFEGILHPWKGQLHALTGTWRCALVNIIGEVFSMVVTDHVVHMADGRCQSVQRKEPKVQHVERVRALVSELADQQPSL
;
A
#
# COMPACT_ATOMS: atom_id res chain seq x y z
N MET A 1 -5.87 -36.88 -7.95
CA MET A 1 -6.74 -35.89 -7.28
C MET A 1 -6.42 -34.69 -8.07
N ALA A 2 -7.44 -34.06 -8.65
CA ALA A 2 -7.19 -33.09 -9.69
C ALA A 2 -7.26 -31.68 -9.16
N VAL A 3 -6.27 -30.91 -9.56
CA VAL A 3 -6.35 -29.46 -9.51
C VAL A 3 -7.10 -29.02 -10.76
N ILE A 4 -8.20 -28.30 -10.59
CA ILE A 4 -8.91 -27.65 -11.68
C ILE A 4 -8.44 -26.20 -11.71
N TYR A 5 -7.89 -25.77 -12.84
CA TYR A 5 -7.42 -24.39 -13.00
C TYR A 5 -8.14 -23.75 -14.18
N ASN A 6 -8.94 -22.72 -13.90
CA ASN A 6 -9.50 -21.90 -14.96
C ASN A 6 -8.45 -20.91 -15.43
N THR A 7 -8.02 -21.08 -16.68
CA THR A 7 -7.01 -20.25 -17.31
C THR A 7 -7.47 -18.81 -17.52
N ASN A 8 -8.78 -18.53 -17.49
CA ASN A 8 -9.33 -17.20 -17.62
C ASN A 8 -9.47 -16.53 -16.25
N TYR A 9 -8.36 -16.01 -15.76
CA TYR A 9 -8.17 -15.46 -14.41
C TYR A 9 -8.67 -14.00 -14.24
N THR A 10 -9.28 -13.39 -15.26
CA THR A 10 -9.70 -11.98 -15.25
C THR A 10 -11.15 -11.87 -15.73
N HIS A 11 -12.05 -11.28 -14.94
CA HIS A 11 -13.47 -11.02 -15.28
C HIS A 11 -14.09 -12.07 -16.22
N ASN A 12 -14.35 -13.29 -15.70
CA ASN A 12 -14.89 -14.39 -16.50
C ASN A 12 -16.43 -14.46 -16.42
N PRO A 13 -17.18 -14.03 -17.46
CA PRO A 13 -18.65 -14.12 -17.46
C PRO A 13 -19.16 -15.58 -17.46
N ASN A 14 -18.30 -16.54 -17.81
CA ASN A 14 -18.57 -17.97 -17.83
C ASN A 14 -18.05 -18.69 -16.57
N ALA A 15 -17.80 -17.98 -15.46
CA ALA A 15 -17.32 -18.59 -14.21
C ALA A 15 -18.24 -19.72 -13.69
N TYR A 16 -19.54 -19.70 -14.03
CA TYR A 16 -20.47 -20.78 -13.69
C TYR A 16 -20.08 -22.14 -14.31
N LEU A 17 -19.37 -22.16 -15.45
CA LEU A 17 -18.85 -23.40 -16.05
C LEU A 17 -17.80 -24.04 -15.15
N THR A 18 -16.97 -23.23 -14.49
CA THR A 18 -15.99 -23.74 -13.51
C THR A 18 -16.70 -24.37 -12.32
N LEU A 19 -17.76 -23.71 -11.82
CA LEU A 19 -18.58 -24.23 -10.73
C LEU A 19 -19.30 -25.53 -11.13
N ALA A 20 -19.83 -25.60 -12.36
CA ALA A 20 -20.47 -26.80 -12.90
C ALA A 20 -19.51 -27.99 -12.97
N ILE A 21 -18.31 -27.77 -13.50
CA ILE A 21 -17.25 -28.79 -13.62
C ILE A 21 -16.74 -29.19 -12.24
N GLN A 22 -16.55 -28.24 -11.33
CA GLN A 22 -16.17 -28.52 -9.94
C GLN A 22 -17.18 -29.46 -9.29
N ARG A 23 -18.48 -29.13 -9.32
CA ARG A 23 -19.53 -29.96 -8.69
C ARG A 23 -19.55 -31.37 -9.28
N ALA A 24 -19.53 -31.48 -10.61
CA ALA A 24 -19.47 -32.77 -11.28
C ALA A 24 -18.23 -33.58 -10.90
N ALA A 25 -17.08 -32.92 -10.72
CA ALA A 25 -15.85 -33.57 -10.27
C ALA A 25 -15.93 -34.01 -8.80
N GLU A 26 -16.53 -33.20 -7.92
CA GLU A 26 -16.76 -33.53 -6.52
C GLU A 26 -17.72 -34.74 -6.39
N ASP A 27 -18.77 -34.79 -7.21
CA ASP A 27 -19.74 -35.89 -7.21
C ASP A 27 -19.14 -37.21 -7.73
N LEU A 28 -18.30 -37.15 -8.76
CA LEU A 28 -17.66 -38.34 -9.34
C LEU A 28 -16.47 -38.84 -8.54
N PHE A 29 -15.63 -37.92 -8.06
CA PHE A 29 -14.33 -38.26 -7.52
C PHE A 29 -14.26 -38.07 -6.01
N GLY A 30 -15.17 -37.34 -5.37
CA GLY A 30 -15.14 -36.99 -3.94
C GLY A 30 -14.75 -35.52 -3.71
N LYS A 31 -15.36 -34.85 -2.73
CA LYS A 31 -15.13 -33.42 -2.48
C LYS A 31 -13.72 -33.12 -1.97
N GLU A 32 -13.21 -33.99 -1.10
CA GLU A 32 -11.84 -33.93 -0.59
C GLU A 32 -10.80 -34.12 -1.69
N ASN A 33 -11.25 -34.57 -2.88
CA ASN A 33 -10.42 -34.97 -4.01
C ASN A 33 -10.16 -33.86 -5.05
N ILE A 34 -10.87 -32.74 -4.95
CA ILE A 34 -10.86 -31.68 -5.94
C ILE A 34 -10.43 -30.36 -5.30
N PHE A 35 -9.53 -29.66 -5.98
CA PHE A 35 -9.13 -28.31 -5.61
C PHE A 35 -9.23 -27.39 -6.82
N VAL A 36 -10.03 -26.32 -6.72
CA VAL A 36 -10.08 -25.28 -7.75
C VAL A 36 -9.00 -24.25 -7.45
N ALA A 37 -7.98 -24.21 -8.29
CA ALA A 37 -6.86 -23.30 -8.16
C ALA A 37 -7.04 -22.05 -9.03
N ASP A 38 -6.30 -21.03 -8.64
CA ASP A 38 -6.13 -19.75 -9.31
C ASP A 38 -4.64 -19.41 -9.41
N ASN A 39 -4.29 -18.21 -9.89
CA ASN A 39 -2.89 -17.80 -10.01
C ASN A 39 -2.16 -17.69 -8.67
N MET A 40 -2.89 -17.47 -7.57
CA MET A 40 -2.33 -17.35 -6.23
C MET A 40 -2.03 -18.72 -5.60
N SER A 41 -2.81 -19.75 -5.95
CA SER A 41 -2.81 -21.06 -5.27
C SER A 41 -2.19 -22.20 -6.08
N LEU A 42 -2.21 -22.13 -7.42
CA LEU A 42 -1.82 -23.26 -8.29
C LEU A 42 -0.40 -23.78 -8.01
N ALA A 43 0.59 -22.89 -7.91
CA ALA A 43 1.97 -23.31 -7.67
C ALA A 43 2.18 -23.86 -6.25
N GLY A 44 1.49 -23.32 -5.24
CA GLY A 44 1.52 -23.86 -3.88
C GLY A 44 0.93 -25.28 -3.80
N VAL A 45 -0.17 -25.53 -4.52
CA VAL A 45 -0.76 -26.87 -4.60
C VAL A 45 0.16 -27.82 -5.36
N ALA A 46 0.77 -27.38 -6.45
CA ALA A 46 1.77 -28.15 -7.18
C ALA A 46 2.97 -28.52 -6.29
N ALA A 47 3.51 -27.54 -5.54
CA ALA A 47 4.61 -27.73 -4.61
C ALA A 47 4.30 -28.74 -3.50
N SER A 48 3.04 -28.83 -3.05
CA SER A 48 2.62 -29.80 -2.02
C SER A 48 2.79 -31.26 -2.43
N GLY A 49 2.77 -31.55 -3.74
CA GLY A 49 2.89 -32.90 -4.29
C GLY A 49 1.72 -33.83 -4.03
N GLN A 50 0.61 -33.32 -3.50
CA GLN A 50 -0.54 -34.12 -3.13
C GLN A 50 -1.36 -34.57 -4.36
N HIS A 51 -1.21 -33.89 -5.49
CA HIS A 51 -2.00 -34.06 -6.70
C HIS A 51 -1.12 -34.49 -7.87
N ASP A 52 -1.54 -35.52 -8.61
CA ASP A 52 -0.82 -36.02 -9.79
C ASP A 52 -1.41 -35.48 -11.11
N THR A 53 -2.59 -34.86 -11.08
CA THR A 53 -3.30 -34.39 -12.29
C THR A 53 -3.69 -32.92 -12.18
N LEU A 54 -3.42 -32.17 -13.24
CA LEU A 54 -3.88 -30.79 -13.44
C LEU A 54 -4.81 -30.74 -14.65
N LEU A 55 -6.04 -30.27 -14.43
CA LEU A 55 -7.04 -30.00 -15.47
C LEU A 55 -7.19 -28.49 -15.65
N CYS A 56 -6.56 -27.96 -16.70
CA CYS A 56 -6.75 -26.59 -17.14
C CYS A 56 -8.01 -26.49 -18.01
N ILE A 57 -8.87 -25.52 -17.75
CA ILE A 57 -10.10 -25.29 -18.50
C ILE A 57 -10.15 -23.88 -19.12
N ASP A 58 -11.03 -23.68 -20.09
CA ASP A 58 -11.27 -22.44 -20.87
C ASP A 58 -10.29 -22.24 -22.05
N GLY A 59 -9.01 -21.99 -21.76
CA GLY A 59 -7.95 -21.74 -22.73
C GLY A 59 -7.82 -20.28 -23.19
N GLN A 60 -8.76 -19.37 -22.88
CA GLN A 60 -8.73 -18.01 -23.42
C GLN A 60 -7.56 -17.13 -22.95
N ARG A 61 -7.07 -17.27 -21.70
CA ARG A 61 -6.04 -16.39 -21.11
C ARG A 61 -4.95 -17.16 -20.37
N LEU A 62 -4.43 -18.19 -21.03
CA LEU A 62 -3.44 -19.09 -20.45
C LEU A 62 -2.16 -18.37 -19.98
N ASN A 63 -1.86 -18.40 -18.68
CA ASN A 63 -0.56 -18.03 -18.15
C ASN A 63 0.47 -19.15 -18.42
N GLN A 64 1.08 -19.13 -19.61
CA GLN A 64 2.02 -20.16 -20.03
C GLN A 64 3.24 -20.30 -19.10
N ALA A 65 3.73 -19.19 -18.53
CA ALA A 65 4.87 -19.22 -17.62
C ALA A 65 4.52 -19.97 -16.33
N LEU A 66 3.34 -19.72 -15.75
CA LEU A 66 2.85 -20.44 -14.58
C LEU A 66 2.68 -21.94 -14.88
N ILE A 67 2.12 -22.30 -16.04
CA ILE A 67 2.00 -23.71 -16.43
C ILE A 67 3.38 -24.35 -16.59
N ARG A 68 4.35 -23.70 -17.24
CA ARG A 68 5.74 -24.19 -17.34
C ARG A 68 6.36 -24.44 -15.95
N ARG A 69 6.10 -23.54 -15.00
CA ARG A 69 6.57 -23.67 -13.61
C ARG A 69 5.97 -24.88 -12.90
N VAL A 70 4.67 -25.12 -13.03
CA VAL A 70 4.01 -26.20 -12.27
C VAL A 70 4.02 -27.54 -12.97
N ARG A 71 4.22 -27.57 -14.29
CA ARG A 71 4.17 -28.77 -15.13
C ARG A 71 4.97 -29.96 -14.59
N PRO A 72 6.21 -29.80 -14.04
CA PRO A 72 6.98 -30.94 -13.54
C PRO A 72 6.43 -31.58 -12.26
N ALA A 73 5.56 -30.88 -11.53
CA ALA A 73 4.96 -31.40 -10.30
C ALA A 73 3.80 -32.35 -10.56
N PHE A 74 3.23 -32.34 -11.76
CA PHE A 74 2.09 -33.17 -12.16
C PHE A 74 2.52 -34.28 -13.12
N LYS A 75 1.96 -35.48 -12.93
CA LYS A 75 2.15 -36.61 -13.85
C LYS A 75 1.37 -36.42 -15.14
N THR A 76 0.17 -35.83 -15.06
CA THR A 76 -0.70 -35.59 -16.21
C THR A 76 -1.24 -34.17 -16.19
N VAL A 77 -1.06 -33.43 -17.27
CA VAL A 77 -1.58 -32.08 -17.44
C VAL A 77 -2.47 -32.01 -18.67
N ILE A 78 -3.70 -31.58 -18.47
CA ILE A 78 -4.79 -31.62 -19.43
C ILE A 78 -5.27 -30.19 -19.70
N LEU A 79 -5.50 -29.84 -20.96
CA LEU A 79 -6.22 -28.62 -21.33
C LEU A 79 -7.59 -28.98 -21.90
N TRP A 80 -8.64 -28.29 -21.48
CA TRP A 80 -9.96 -28.35 -22.11
C TRP A 80 -10.40 -26.95 -22.57
N THR A 81 -10.38 -26.73 -23.88
CA THR A 81 -10.69 -25.43 -24.49
C THR A 81 -12.20 -25.25 -24.66
N PHE A 82 -12.69 -24.04 -24.40
CA PHE A 82 -14.12 -23.71 -24.44
C PHE A 82 -14.52 -22.88 -25.65
N GLU A 83 -13.54 -22.24 -26.29
CA GLU A 83 -13.74 -21.19 -27.29
C GLU A 83 -12.96 -21.47 -28.57
N ASP A 84 -12.60 -22.73 -28.79
CA ASP A 84 -12.24 -23.18 -30.13
C ASP A 84 -13.49 -23.15 -31.03
N PRO A 85 -13.34 -22.83 -32.33
CA PRO A 85 -12.09 -22.63 -33.08
C PRO A 85 -11.48 -21.22 -32.98
N PHE A 86 -12.12 -20.29 -32.27
CA PHE A 86 -11.74 -18.88 -32.23
C PHE A 86 -10.40 -18.64 -31.54
N MET A 87 -10.03 -19.49 -30.57
CA MET A 87 -8.75 -19.44 -29.86
C MET A 87 -7.74 -20.50 -30.35
N ARG A 88 -8.03 -21.21 -31.45
CA ARG A 88 -7.24 -22.36 -31.92
C ARG A 88 -5.76 -22.05 -32.07
N GLU A 89 -5.42 -20.93 -32.73
CA GLU A 89 -4.02 -20.58 -32.99
C GLU A 89 -3.25 -20.29 -31.69
N PHE A 90 -3.87 -19.54 -30.77
CA PHE A 90 -3.31 -19.24 -29.47
C PHE A 90 -3.10 -20.52 -28.64
N ASN A 91 -4.10 -21.39 -28.58
CA ASN A 91 -4.05 -22.66 -27.83
C ASN A 91 -3.03 -23.64 -28.43
N ALA A 92 -2.94 -23.72 -29.77
CA ALA A 92 -2.00 -24.61 -30.46
C ALA A 92 -0.54 -24.24 -30.17
N GLN A 93 -0.21 -22.95 -30.01
CA GLN A 93 1.13 -22.51 -29.62
C GLN A 93 1.54 -23.01 -28.22
N ALA A 94 0.57 -23.19 -27.32
CA ALA A 94 0.81 -23.69 -25.97
C ALA A 94 0.71 -25.23 -25.84
N ALA A 95 0.39 -25.95 -26.92
CA ALA A 95 0.09 -27.39 -26.89
C ALA A 95 1.25 -28.28 -26.39
N SER A 96 2.49 -27.79 -26.44
CA SER A 96 3.66 -28.48 -25.90
C SER A 96 3.64 -28.62 -24.38
N LEU A 97 2.90 -27.77 -23.67
CA LEU A 97 2.80 -27.75 -22.21
C LEU A 97 1.85 -28.83 -21.66
N PHE A 98 1.00 -29.40 -22.51
CA PHE A 98 -0.06 -30.32 -22.13
C PHE A 98 0.19 -31.73 -22.66
N ASP A 99 -0.26 -32.73 -21.93
CA ASP A 99 -0.23 -34.14 -22.37
C ASP A 99 -1.43 -34.45 -23.26
N TYR A 100 -2.60 -33.89 -22.90
CA TYR A 100 -3.86 -34.07 -23.59
C TYR A 100 -4.58 -32.73 -23.76
N ILE A 101 -5.20 -32.53 -24.92
CA ILE A 101 -5.96 -31.32 -25.23
C ILE A 101 -7.34 -31.75 -25.71
N PHE A 102 -8.35 -31.36 -24.94
CA PHE A 102 -9.75 -31.52 -25.27
C PHE A 102 -10.26 -30.23 -25.88
N THR A 103 -10.92 -30.32 -27.03
CA THR A 103 -11.47 -29.17 -27.73
C THR A 103 -12.98 -29.29 -27.88
N ASN A 104 -13.69 -28.19 -27.66
CA ASN A 104 -15.13 -28.09 -27.86
C ASN A 104 -15.53 -28.05 -29.34
N ASP A 105 -14.57 -28.01 -30.27
CA ASP A 105 -14.83 -27.96 -31.71
C ASP A 105 -14.04 -29.06 -32.45
N PRO A 106 -14.72 -29.95 -33.20
CA PRO A 106 -14.06 -31.10 -33.82
C PRO A 106 -13.05 -30.69 -34.91
N SER A 107 -13.23 -29.53 -35.56
CA SER A 107 -12.31 -29.04 -36.59
C SER A 107 -10.93 -28.69 -36.04
N CYS A 108 -10.79 -28.54 -34.72
CA CYS A 108 -9.54 -28.16 -34.06
C CYS A 108 -8.68 -29.35 -33.63
N VAL A 109 -9.20 -30.58 -33.68
CA VAL A 109 -8.50 -31.77 -33.18
C VAL A 109 -7.11 -31.96 -33.82
N GLU A 110 -7.03 -31.82 -35.14
CA GLU A 110 -5.78 -32.01 -35.89
C GLU A 110 -4.75 -30.92 -35.58
N ALA A 111 -5.18 -29.71 -35.21
CA ALA A 111 -4.30 -28.60 -34.86
C ALA A 111 -3.42 -28.90 -33.63
N TYR A 112 -3.83 -29.87 -32.80
CA TYR A 112 -3.11 -30.29 -31.60
C TYR A 112 -2.21 -31.52 -31.80
N GLN A 113 -1.84 -31.84 -33.05
CA GLN A 113 -0.73 -32.74 -33.43
C GLN A 113 -0.74 -34.10 -32.71
N GLY A 114 -1.91 -34.75 -32.62
CA GLY A 114 -2.09 -36.07 -32.01
C GLY A 114 -2.39 -36.07 -30.51
N LYS A 115 -2.37 -34.90 -29.84
CA LYS A 115 -2.84 -34.73 -28.45
C LYS A 115 -4.30 -34.30 -28.36
N GLY A 116 -4.89 -33.90 -29.49
CA GLY A 116 -6.24 -33.36 -29.60
C GLY A 116 -7.33 -34.43 -29.48
N HIS A 117 -8.37 -34.12 -28.72
CA HIS A 117 -9.57 -34.93 -28.59
C HIS A 117 -10.81 -34.04 -28.65
N TYR A 118 -11.79 -34.40 -29.47
CA TYR A 118 -13.07 -33.68 -29.46
C TYR A 118 -13.85 -34.03 -28.20
N LEU A 119 -14.25 -33.00 -27.44
CA LEU A 119 -15.08 -33.11 -26.26
C LEU A 119 -15.93 -31.84 -26.10
N PRO A 120 -17.23 -31.88 -26.45
CA PRO A 120 -18.09 -30.73 -26.32
C PRO A 120 -18.31 -30.38 -24.85
N LEU A 121 -18.70 -29.13 -24.59
CA LEU A 121 -19.22 -28.72 -23.30
C LEU A 121 -20.52 -29.48 -22.94
N ALA A 122 -21.06 -29.18 -21.76
CA ALA A 122 -22.14 -29.96 -21.17
C ALA A 122 -23.06 -29.08 -20.30
N ALA A 123 -24.04 -29.70 -19.66
CA ALA A 123 -24.92 -29.07 -18.69
C ALA A 123 -24.65 -29.59 -17.27
N SER A 124 -25.05 -28.83 -16.24
CA SER A 124 -25.05 -29.27 -14.84
C SER A 124 -26.49 -29.41 -14.36
N GLN A 125 -26.79 -30.55 -13.74
CA GLN A 125 -28.10 -30.78 -13.13
C GLN A 125 -28.40 -29.71 -12.06
N SER A 126 -27.43 -29.45 -11.18
CA SER A 126 -27.58 -28.50 -10.07
C SER A 126 -27.83 -27.04 -10.47
N LEU A 127 -27.41 -26.64 -11.68
CA LEU A 127 -27.53 -25.25 -12.14
C LEU A 127 -28.68 -25.09 -13.14
N HIS A 128 -28.87 -26.07 -14.03
CA HIS A 128 -29.70 -25.91 -15.22
C HIS A 128 -31.02 -26.69 -15.15
N GLU A 129 -31.14 -27.74 -14.33
CA GLU A 129 -32.35 -28.57 -14.32
C GLU A 129 -33.56 -27.78 -13.80
N ARG A 130 -34.64 -27.78 -14.59
CA ARG A 130 -35.95 -27.27 -14.21
C ARG A 130 -37.03 -28.25 -14.67
N LYS A 131 -38.16 -28.27 -13.97
CA LYS A 131 -39.31 -29.08 -14.41
C LYS A 131 -39.86 -28.52 -15.72
N VAL A 132 -40.17 -29.41 -16.68
CA VAL A 132 -40.84 -29.03 -17.93
C VAL A 132 -42.23 -28.47 -17.62
N ARG A 133 -42.46 -27.19 -17.93
CA ARG A 133 -43.75 -26.52 -17.76
C ARG A 133 -44.75 -26.89 -18.86
N ALA A 134 -46.05 -26.83 -18.59
CA ALA A 134 -47.05 -26.91 -19.66
C ALA A 134 -47.13 -25.57 -20.40
N LEU A 135 -47.57 -25.59 -21.67
CA LEU A 135 -47.65 -24.37 -22.49
C LEU A 135 -48.48 -23.24 -21.84
N PRO A 136 -49.62 -23.50 -21.17
CA PRO A 136 -50.39 -22.46 -20.48
C PRO A 136 -49.67 -21.83 -19.27
N ASP A 137 -48.66 -22.52 -18.73
CA ASP A 137 -47.86 -22.03 -17.60
C ASP A 137 -46.65 -21.21 -18.07
N CYS A 138 -46.45 -21.02 -19.37
CA CYS A 138 -45.36 -20.21 -19.91
C CYS A 138 -45.73 -18.72 -19.93
N ASP A 139 -44.82 -17.89 -19.42
CA ASP A 139 -44.97 -16.43 -19.36
C ASP A 139 -44.62 -15.79 -20.71
N TYR A 140 -43.72 -16.42 -21.46
CA TYR A 140 -43.29 -15.99 -22.80
C TYR A 140 -43.50 -17.10 -23.82
N ASP A 141 -43.71 -16.71 -25.06
CA ASP A 141 -43.83 -17.62 -26.19
C ASP A 141 -42.44 -17.88 -26.82
N LEU A 142 -41.59 -16.85 -26.88
CA LEU A 142 -40.26 -16.94 -27.47
C LEU A 142 -39.18 -16.29 -26.58
N PHE A 143 -38.08 -17.02 -26.40
CA PHE A 143 -36.89 -16.56 -25.68
C PHE A 143 -35.63 -16.62 -26.55
N PHE A 144 -34.82 -15.57 -26.45
CA PHE A 144 -33.46 -15.54 -26.96
C PHE A 144 -32.54 -14.77 -26.01
N ALA A 145 -31.32 -15.27 -25.79
CA ALA A 145 -30.28 -14.51 -25.11
C ALA A 145 -28.93 -14.64 -25.80
N GLY A 146 -28.24 -13.53 -26.01
CA GLY A 146 -26.90 -13.49 -26.60
C GLY A 146 -26.59 -12.16 -27.29
N THR A 147 -25.30 -11.91 -27.52
CA THR A 147 -24.84 -10.74 -28.28
C THR A 147 -25.40 -10.76 -29.71
N MET A 148 -25.86 -9.61 -30.19
CA MET A 148 -26.51 -9.46 -31.50
C MET A 148 -25.51 -9.22 -32.62
N TRP A 149 -24.97 -10.32 -33.16
CA TRP A 149 -24.19 -10.31 -34.40
C TRP A 149 -25.09 -10.02 -35.62
N PRO A 150 -24.55 -9.48 -36.73
CA PRO A 150 -25.35 -9.10 -37.89
C PRO A 150 -26.26 -10.22 -38.43
N ASN A 151 -25.77 -11.46 -38.44
CA ASN A 151 -26.57 -12.62 -38.85
C ASN A 151 -27.79 -12.85 -37.93
N ARG A 152 -27.59 -12.76 -36.61
CA ARG A 152 -28.65 -12.92 -35.60
C ARG A 152 -29.70 -11.81 -35.69
N VAL A 153 -29.28 -10.58 -36.00
CA VAL A 153 -30.20 -9.44 -36.19
C VAL A 153 -31.13 -9.71 -37.37
N ARG A 154 -30.60 -10.22 -38.49
CA ARG A 154 -31.40 -10.58 -39.68
C ARG A 154 -32.44 -11.64 -39.34
N THR A 155 -32.01 -12.76 -38.74
CA THR A 155 -32.89 -13.88 -38.40
C THR A 155 -33.94 -13.47 -37.37
N LEU A 156 -33.57 -12.72 -36.33
CA LEU A 156 -34.52 -12.27 -35.31
C LEU A 156 -35.56 -11.29 -35.88
N ARG A 157 -35.19 -10.37 -36.77
CA ARG A 157 -36.16 -9.50 -37.46
C ARG A 157 -37.15 -10.29 -38.31
N ARG A 158 -36.69 -11.35 -38.97
CA ARG A 158 -37.57 -12.25 -39.73
C ARG A 158 -38.57 -12.94 -38.80
N VAL A 159 -38.12 -13.43 -37.65
CA VAL A 159 -39.00 -14.04 -36.63
C VAL A 159 -40.02 -13.03 -36.08
N LEU A 160 -39.59 -11.83 -35.69
CA LEU A 160 -40.47 -10.78 -35.17
C LEU A 160 -41.52 -10.34 -36.19
N ALA A 161 -41.15 -10.26 -37.48
CA ALA A 161 -42.09 -9.94 -38.55
C ALA A 161 -43.15 -11.03 -38.77
N SER A 162 -42.82 -12.29 -38.50
CA SER A 162 -43.74 -13.43 -38.64
C SER A 162 -44.66 -13.61 -37.44
N PHE A 163 -44.32 -13.08 -36.26
CA PHE A 163 -45.09 -13.22 -35.03
C PHE A 163 -45.28 -11.86 -34.32
N PRO A 164 -46.17 -10.97 -34.81
CA PRO A 164 -46.29 -9.60 -34.29
C PRO A 164 -46.83 -9.52 -32.85
N ASP A 165 -47.65 -10.48 -32.42
CA ASP A 165 -48.31 -10.49 -31.09
C ASP A 165 -47.63 -11.42 -30.08
N VAL A 166 -46.42 -11.90 -30.38
CA VAL A 166 -45.73 -12.92 -29.56
C VAL A 166 -45.20 -12.33 -28.26
N ARG A 167 -45.39 -13.05 -27.14
CA ARG A 167 -44.81 -12.65 -25.85
C ARG A 167 -43.32 -12.96 -25.84
N LEU A 168 -42.49 -11.93 -25.85
CA LEU A 168 -41.04 -12.04 -26.05
C LEU A 168 -40.26 -11.86 -24.76
N LYS A 169 -39.19 -12.63 -24.60
CA LYS A 169 -38.09 -12.30 -23.71
C LYS A 169 -36.77 -12.31 -24.46
N LEU A 170 -36.21 -11.11 -24.65
CA LEU A 170 -34.94 -10.92 -25.33
C LEU A 170 -33.89 -10.38 -24.36
N VAL A 171 -32.73 -11.04 -24.28
CA VAL A 171 -31.57 -10.58 -23.49
C VAL A 171 -30.38 -10.41 -24.43
N CYS A 172 -30.12 -9.17 -24.81
CA CYS A 172 -29.20 -8.82 -25.90
C CYS A 172 -28.13 -7.85 -25.38
N PRO A 173 -27.16 -8.31 -24.57
CA PRO A 173 -26.12 -7.42 -24.04
C PRO A 173 -25.38 -6.72 -25.18
N GLY A 174 -25.14 -5.41 -24.98
CA GLY A 174 -24.34 -4.62 -25.90
C GLY A 174 -22.90 -5.12 -26.00
N ASN A 175 -22.26 -4.81 -27.13
CA ASN A 175 -20.83 -5.02 -27.36
C ASN A 175 -20.30 -3.77 -28.04
N GLU A 176 -19.28 -3.14 -27.45
CA GLU A 176 -18.68 -1.88 -27.93
C GLU A 176 -18.05 -2.00 -29.32
N PHE A 177 -17.68 -3.22 -29.73
CA PHE A 177 -17.11 -3.51 -31.05
C PHE A 177 -18.16 -3.83 -32.12
N LEU A 178 -19.46 -3.81 -31.76
CA LEU A 178 -20.56 -4.04 -32.68
C LEU A 178 -21.38 -2.78 -32.92
N PRO A 179 -22.05 -2.65 -34.08
CA PRO A 179 -23.03 -1.60 -34.30
C PRO A 179 -24.09 -1.62 -33.18
N PRO A 180 -24.64 -0.45 -32.79
CA PRO A 180 -25.70 -0.38 -31.82
C PRO A 180 -26.89 -1.24 -32.27
N LEU A 181 -27.58 -1.85 -31.30
CA LEU A 181 -28.78 -2.63 -31.59
C LEU A 181 -29.78 -1.75 -32.36
N PRO A 182 -30.39 -2.25 -33.44
CA PRO A 182 -31.42 -1.49 -34.12
C PRO A 182 -32.60 -1.16 -33.20
N GLU A 183 -33.19 0.04 -33.36
CA GLU A 183 -34.22 0.58 -32.45
C GLU A 183 -35.39 -0.38 -32.20
N ASP A 184 -35.84 -1.09 -33.23
CA ASP A 184 -36.93 -2.06 -33.18
C ASP A 184 -36.64 -3.23 -32.23
N ILE A 185 -35.40 -3.71 -32.17
CA ILE A 185 -34.99 -4.77 -31.24
C ILE A 185 -34.57 -4.18 -29.89
N ALA A 186 -33.90 -3.02 -29.90
CA ALA A 186 -33.42 -2.31 -28.72
C ALA A 186 -34.55 -1.99 -27.73
N ALA A 187 -35.73 -1.63 -28.25
CA ALA A 187 -36.93 -1.35 -27.46
C ALA A 187 -37.54 -2.60 -26.79
N LEU A 188 -37.26 -3.80 -27.32
CA LEU A 188 -37.81 -5.07 -26.86
C LEU A 188 -36.84 -5.89 -26.00
N ALA A 189 -35.54 -5.58 -26.06
CA ALA A 189 -34.48 -6.39 -25.46
C ALA A 189 -33.88 -5.75 -24.20
N LEU A 190 -33.55 -6.61 -23.24
CA LEU A 190 -32.69 -6.23 -22.12
C LEU A 190 -31.24 -6.12 -22.63
N GLN A 191 -30.70 -4.91 -22.69
CA GLN A 191 -29.37 -4.63 -23.27
C GLN A 191 -28.20 -4.82 -22.30
N ARG A 192 -28.38 -5.65 -21.28
CA ARG A 192 -27.36 -5.98 -20.28
C ARG A 192 -27.31 -7.48 -20.01
N PRO A 193 -26.15 -8.02 -19.59
CA PRO A 193 -26.07 -9.39 -19.13
C PRO A 193 -27.02 -9.65 -17.95
N VAL A 194 -27.45 -10.89 -17.80
CA VAL A 194 -28.21 -11.38 -16.64
C VAL A 194 -27.41 -12.47 -15.94
N SER A 195 -27.76 -12.75 -14.68
CA SER A 195 -27.19 -13.91 -14.00
C SER A 195 -27.51 -15.19 -14.77
N HIS A 196 -26.65 -16.20 -14.67
CA HIS A 196 -26.86 -17.47 -15.35
C HIS A 196 -28.15 -18.16 -14.89
N GLU A 197 -28.49 -18.05 -13.61
CA GLU A 197 -29.76 -18.54 -13.06
C GLU A 197 -30.97 -17.87 -13.72
N ALA A 198 -30.96 -16.54 -13.86
CA ALA A 198 -32.03 -15.82 -14.55
C ALA A 198 -32.12 -16.21 -16.03
N PHE A 199 -31.00 -16.49 -16.71
CA PHE A 199 -31.01 -17.03 -18.07
C PHE A 199 -31.75 -18.38 -18.15
N ILE A 200 -31.48 -19.31 -17.23
CA ILE A 200 -32.16 -20.61 -17.16
C ILE A 200 -33.64 -20.45 -16.83
N ASP A 201 -33.99 -19.57 -15.88
CA ASP A 201 -35.38 -19.35 -15.50
C ASP A 201 -36.18 -18.69 -16.62
N PHE A 202 -35.61 -17.68 -17.32
CA PHE A 202 -36.24 -17.10 -18.50
C PHE A 202 -36.45 -18.13 -19.61
N ALA A 203 -35.49 -19.03 -19.83
CA ALA A 203 -35.69 -20.15 -20.74
C ALA A 203 -36.86 -21.04 -20.28
N ASN A 204 -36.89 -21.48 -19.01
CA ASN A 204 -37.89 -22.42 -18.49
C ASN A 204 -39.32 -21.89 -18.56
N VAL A 205 -39.51 -20.59 -18.31
CA VAL A 205 -40.83 -19.96 -18.40
C VAL A 205 -41.24 -19.59 -19.83
N SER A 206 -40.44 -19.95 -20.84
CA SER A 206 -40.71 -19.68 -22.25
C SER A 206 -41.18 -20.93 -23.00
N ALA A 207 -42.11 -20.77 -23.94
CA ALA A 207 -42.60 -21.89 -24.74
C ALA A 207 -41.50 -22.45 -25.66
N VAL A 208 -40.77 -21.58 -26.35
CA VAL A 208 -39.67 -21.94 -27.25
C VAL A 208 -38.43 -21.08 -26.96
N ALA A 209 -37.25 -21.71 -26.91
CA ALA A 209 -35.97 -21.03 -26.89
C ALA A 209 -35.29 -21.14 -28.26
N LEU A 210 -34.86 -20.00 -28.81
CA LEU A 210 -34.12 -19.93 -30.06
C LEU A 210 -32.60 -19.93 -29.78
N THR A 211 -31.87 -20.86 -30.38
CA THR A 211 -30.41 -20.89 -30.35
C THR A 211 -29.86 -20.52 -31.73
N MET A 212 -29.12 -19.43 -31.79
CA MET A 212 -28.44 -18.96 -33.01
C MET A 212 -26.94 -18.93 -32.78
N PHE A 213 -26.14 -19.34 -33.76
CA PHE A 213 -24.67 -19.27 -33.67
C PHE A 213 -24.15 -17.93 -34.21
N ARG A 214 -22.93 -17.56 -33.81
CA ARG A 214 -22.30 -16.35 -34.35
C ARG A 214 -21.65 -16.68 -35.68
N ASP A 215 -21.77 -15.75 -36.62
CA ASP A 215 -20.99 -15.73 -37.86
C ASP A 215 -20.23 -14.42 -37.95
N TYR A 216 -19.07 -14.40 -37.32
CA TYR A 216 -18.20 -13.22 -37.26
C TYR A 216 -16.78 -13.60 -36.88
N ALA A 217 -15.80 -13.23 -37.71
CA ALA A 217 -14.39 -13.41 -37.42
C ALA A 217 -13.93 -12.28 -36.48
N SER A 218 -13.91 -12.55 -35.18
CA SER A 218 -13.40 -11.59 -34.19
C SER A 218 -11.86 -11.52 -34.18
N HIS A 219 -11.18 -12.64 -34.47
CA HIS A 219 -9.72 -12.78 -34.56
C HIS A 219 -9.40 -13.93 -35.54
N GLY A 220 -8.42 -13.74 -36.43
CA GLY A 220 -8.06 -14.73 -37.46
C GLY A 220 -9.09 -14.88 -38.60
N ASP A 221 -8.98 -15.96 -39.38
CA ASP A 221 -9.80 -16.19 -40.57
C ASP A 221 -11.11 -16.96 -40.30
N VAL A 222 -11.35 -17.41 -39.06
CA VAL A 222 -12.49 -18.28 -38.71
C VAL A 222 -13.66 -17.47 -38.18
N SER A 223 -14.78 -17.44 -38.93
CA SER A 223 -15.99 -16.70 -38.54
C SER A 223 -17.04 -17.54 -37.79
N GLN A 224 -16.97 -18.87 -37.88
CA GLN A 224 -17.98 -19.79 -37.33
C GLN A 224 -17.38 -21.00 -36.60
N ALA A 225 -18.10 -21.47 -35.57
CA ALA A 225 -17.85 -22.77 -34.95
C ALA A 225 -18.53 -23.89 -35.73
N THR A 226 -17.98 -25.10 -35.68
CA THR A 226 -18.51 -26.30 -36.36
C THR A 226 -19.34 -27.20 -35.44
N ALA A 227 -19.34 -26.93 -34.13
CA ALA A 227 -20.10 -27.65 -33.11
C ALA A 227 -20.94 -26.71 -32.21
N PRO A 228 -22.00 -27.20 -31.55
CA PRO A 228 -22.81 -26.39 -30.65
C PRO A 228 -22.07 -26.05 -29.35
N GLY A 229 -22.27 -24.82 -28.89
CA GLY A 229 -21.81 -24.35 -27.57
C GLY A 229 -22.65 -24.91 -26.40
N PRO A 230 -22.31 -24.54 -25.15
CA PRO A 230 -22.89 -25.15 -23.95
C PRO A 230 -24.41 -24.94 -23.84
N ARG A 231 -24.90 -23.75 -24.26
CA ARG A 231 -26.32 -23.36 -24.21
C ARG A 231 -27.28 -24.38 -24.83
N TYR A 232 -26.83 -25.11 -25.85
CA TYR A 232 -27.59 -26.18 -26.47
C TYR A 232 -27.99 -27.28 -25.47
N PHE A 233 -27.05 -27.67 -24.59
CA PHE A 233 -27.29 -28.66 -23.54
C PHE A 233 -27.99 -28.04 -22.33
N GLU A 234 -27.64 -26.80 -21.97
CA GLU A 234 -28.20 -26.09 -20.82
C GLU A 234 -29.71 -25.86 -20.96
N LEU A 235 -30.15 -25.42 -22.14
CA LEU A 235 -31.57 -25.24 -22.46
C LEU A 235 -32.33 -26.58 -22.47
N GLY A 236 -31.64 -27.69 -22.77
CA GLY A 236 -32.21 -29.03 -22.65
C GLY A 236 -32.58 -29.33 -21.20
N LEU A 237 -31.68 -29.06 -20.24
CA LEU A 237 -31.98 -29.21 -18.82
C LEU A 237 -32.95 -28.15 -18.28
N ALA A 238 -32.98 -26.95 -18.86
CA ALA A 238 -33.96 -25.92 -18.50
C ALA A 238 -35.40 -26.35 -18.81
N GLY A 239 -35.62 -27.47 -19.52
CA GLY A 239 -36.95 -28.03 -19.75
C GLY A 239 -37.78 -27.24 -20.76
N THR A 240 -37.10 -26.59 -21.72
CA THR A 240 -37.70 -25.75 -22.75
C THR A 240 -37.54 -26.39 -24.13
N ALA A 241 -38.57 -26.27 -24.98
CA ALA A 241 -38.46 -26.74 -26.36
C ALA A 241 -37.53 -25.79 -27.15
N GLN A 242 -36.66 -26.36 -27.99
CA GLN A 242 -35.58 -25.61 -28.62
C GLN A 242 -35.69 -25.65 -30.14
N VAL A 243 -35.50 -24.48 -30.76
CA VAL A 243 -35.22 -24.33 -32.18
C VAL A 243 -33.78 -23.88 -32.33
N VAL A 244 -33.01 -24.59 -33.14
CA VAL A 244 -31.57 -24.33 -33.33
C VAL A 244 -31.31 -23.98 -34.80
N GLU A 245 -30.85 -22.77 -35.05
CA GLU A 245 -30.35 -22.36 -36.36
C GLU A 245 -28.98 -23.02 -36.60
N VAL A 246 -28.89 -23.91 -37.59
CA VAL A 246 -27.65 -24.62 -37.96
C VAL A 246 -26.97 -23.86 -39.09
N ALA A 247 -25.85 -23.20 -38.78
CA ALA A 247 -25.12 -22.39 -39.74
C ALA A 247 -24.41 -23.24 -40.81
N PRO A 248 -24.17 -22.69 -42.03
CA PRO A 248 -23.43 -23.39 -43.09
C PRO A 248 -22.00 -23.73 -42.67
N GLY A 249 -21.71 -25.01 -42.42
CA GLY A 249 -20.39 -25.50 -41.99
C GLY A 249 -20.37 -26.24 -40.66
N MET A 250 -21.48 -26.26 -39.92
CA MET A 250 -21.61 -27.07 -38.70
C MET A 250 -21.75 -28.57 -39.01
N ASP A 251 -21.13 -29.42 -38.20
CA ASP A 251 -21.28 -30.88 -38.30
C ASP A 251 -22.63 -31.31 -37.72
N ALA A 252 -23.55 -31.71 -38.60
CA ALA A 252 -24.88 -32.20 -38.24
C ALA A 252 -24.84 -33.38 -37.25
N ASN A 253 -23.76 -34.16 -37.20
CA ASN A 253 -23.63 -35.26 -36.24
C ASN A 253 -23.55 -34.78 -34.78
N CYS A 254 -23.07 -33.55 -34.54
CA CYS A 254 -22.98 -32.99 -33.19
C CYS A 254 -24.37 -32.75 -32.54
N PHE A 255 -25.43 -32.66 -33.34
CA PHE A 255 -26.80 -32.40 -32.87
C PHE A 255 -27.65 -33.68 -32.71
N LYS A 256 -27.21 -34.82 -33.27
CA LYS A 256 -28.00 -36.07 -33.25
C LYS A 256 -28.14 -36.69 -31.86
N SER A 257 -27.30 -36.27 -30.92
CA SER A 257 -27.21 -36.84 -29.57
C SER A 257 -28.27 -36.31 -28.61
N VAL A 258 -28.92 -35.18 -28.93
CA VAL A 258 -30.03 -34.63 -28.14
C VAL A 258 -31.31 -34.70 -28.97
N GLU A 259 -32.14 -35.71 -28.65
CA GLU A 259 -33.45 -35.88 -29.27
C GLU A 259 -34.41 -34.74 -28.90
N GLY A 260 -35.44 -34.49 -29.72
CA GLY A 260 -36.47 -33.47 -29.43
C GLY A 260 -36.08 -32.03 -29.79
N VAL A 261 -34.88 -31.78 -30.30
CA VAL A 261 -34.47 -30.47 -30.84
C VAL A 261 -34.95 -30.31 -32.29
N HIS A 262 -35.45 -29.12 -32.63
CA HIS A 262 -35.85 -28.78 -33.99
C HIS A 262 -34.73 -27.98 -34.67
N LEU A 263 -34.05 -28.60 -35.63
CA LEU A 263 -32.98 -27.96 -36.41
C LEU A 263 -33.59 -27.17 -37.58
N ALA A 264 -33.04 -25.98 -37.84
CA ALA A 264 -33.42 -25.13 -38.95
C ALA A 264 -32.17 -24.68 -39.71
N HIS A 265 -32.18 -24.81 -41.04
CA HIS A 265 -31.04 -24.48 -41.91
C HIS A 265 -31.14 -23.11 -42.59
N ASN A 266 -32.26 -22.42 -42.41
CA ASN A 266 -32.52 -21.08 -42.92
C ASN A 266 -33.59 -20.37 -42.08
N ASP A 267 -33.74 -19.06 -42.30
CA ASP A 267 -34.64 -18.20 -41.53
C ASP A 267 -36.12 -18.65 -41.64
N ASP A 268 -36.54 -19.25 -42.75
CA ASP A 268 -37.93 -19.70 -42.94
C ASP A 268 -38.22 -20.99 -42.15
N GLU A 269 -37.28 -21.93 -42.10
CA GLU A 269 -37.37 -23.12 -41.25
C GLU A 269 -37.37 -22.77 -39.75
N VAL A 270 -36.67 -21.70 -39.35
CA VAL A 270 -36.74 -21.19 -37.96
C VAL A 270 -38.18 -20.79 -37.64
N VAL A 271 -38.81 -20.00 -38.50
CA VAL A 271 -40.21 -19.56 -38.33
C VAL A 271 -41.17 -20.75 -38.34
N GLU A 272 -41.02 -21.69 -39.27
CA GLU A 272 -41.89 -22.87 -39.36
C GLU A 272 -41.82 -23.73 -38.09
N ASN A 273 -40.61 -23.99 -37.58
CA ASN A 273 -40.43 -24.80 -36.37
C ASN A 273 -40.95 -24.09 -35.12
N ILE A 274 -40.78 -22.77 -34.99
CA ILE A 274 -41.36 -21.98 -33.89
C ILE A 274 -42.89 -22.08 -33.94
N ALA A 275 -43.52 -21.83 -35.10
CA ALA A 275 -44.97 -21.91 -35.27
C ALA A 275 -45.49 -23.30 -34.89
N ARG A 276 -44.85 -24.35 -35.41
CA ARG A 276 -45.23 -25.75 -35.13
C ARG A 276 -45.21 -26.10 -33.64
N LEU A 277 -44.27 -25.54 -32.87
CA LEU A 277 -44.16 -25.74 -31.43
C LEU A 277 -45.20 -24.94 -30.64
N LEU A 278 -45.49 -23.71 -31.07
CA LEU A 278 -46.52 -22.86 -30.44
C LEU A 278 -47.93 -23.41 -30.69
N ASP A 279 -48.21 -23.93 -31.88
CA ASP A 279 -49.53 -24.45 -32.28
C ASP A 279 -49.82 -25.86 -31.73
N ASN A 280 -48.81 -26.57 -31.21
CA ASN A 280 -48.95 -27.95 -30.76
C ASN A 280 -48.30 -28.19 -29.39
N ALA A 281 -49.08 -27.95 -28.33
CA ALA A 281 -48.66 -28.13 -26.94
C ALA A 281 -48.12 -29.55 -26.63
N ALA A 282 -48.69 -30.60 -27.26
CA ALA A 282 -48.25 -31.98 -27.08
C ALA A 282 -46.88 -32.24 -27.76
N LEU A 283 -46.65 -31.68 -28.94
CA LEU A 283 -45.34 -31.74 -29.60
C LEU A 283 -44.29 -30.94 -28.81
N ARG A 284 -44.61 -29.73 -28.36
CA ARG A 284 -43.71 -28.91 -27.54
C ARG A 284 -43.29 -29.64 -26.28
N LYS A 285 -44.25 -30.16 -25.52
CA LYS A 285 -43.96 -30.90 -24.28
C LYS A 285 -43.10 -32.13 -24.54
N ARG A 286 -43.42 -32.94 -25.56
CA ARG A 286 -42.60 -34.11 -25.94
C ARG A 286 -41.18 -33.71 -26.35
N SER A 287 -41.04 -32.62 -27.11
CA SER A 287 -39.75 -32.08 -27.56
C SER A 287 -38.88 -31.68 -26.36
N ALA A 288 -39.43 -30.91 -25.42
CA ALA A 288 -38.73 -30.46 -24.21
C ALA A 288 -38.32 -31.64 -23.29
N VAL A 289 -39.24 -32.60 -23.08
CA VAL A 289 -38.96 -33.79 -22.25
C VAL A 289 -37.87 -34.66 -22.88
N SER A 290 -37.98 -34.94 -24.19
CA SER A 290 -37.01 -35.76 -24.92
C SER A 290 -35.61 -35.14 -24.90
N ALA A 291 -35.51 -33.82 -25.08
CA ALA A 291 -34.24 -33.11 -24.99
C ALA A 291 -33.65 -33.15 -23.57
N GLN A 292 -34.47 -32.94 -22.54
CA GLN A 292 -34.04 -33.00 -21.15
C GLN A 292 -33.54 -34.41 -20.77
N GLU A 293 -34.28 -35.46 -21.13
CA GLU A 293 -33.89 -36.86 -20.90
C GLU A 293 -32.60 -37.23 -21.61
N ALA A 294 -32.42 -36.81 -22.87
CA ALA A 294 -31.20 -37.04 -23.63
C ALA A 294 -29.99 -36.35 -22.97
N VAL A 295 -30.15 -35.10 -22.52
CA VAL A 295 -29.07 -34.36 -21.84
C VAL A 295 -28.72 -34.99 -20.50
N LEU A 296 -29.70 -35.36 -19.67
CA LEU A 296 -29.48 -36.07 -18.41
C LEU A 296 -28.73 -37.39 -18.62
N LYS A 297 -29.00 -38.10 -19.72
CA LYS A 297 -28.40 -39.40 -20.01
C LYS A 297 -26.97 -39.32 -20.55
N GLN A 298 -26.60 -38.26 -21.27
CA GLN A 298 -25.35 -38.26 -22.06
C GLN A 298 -24.57 -36.92 -22.07
N HIS A 299 -25.15 -35.81 -21.63
CA HIS A 299 -24.57 -34.47 -21.80
C HIS A 299 -24.41 -33.67 -20.51
N LEU A 300 -24.23 -34.37 -19.39
CA LEU A 300 -23.76 -33.79 -18.13
C LEU A 300 -22.22 -33.68 -18.08
N TYR A 301 -21.70 -32.76 -17.25
CA TYR A 301 -20.26 -32.57 -17.05
C TYR A 301 -19.58 -33.81 -16.46
N GLU A 302 -20.33 -34.61 -15.71
CA GLU A 302 -19.95 -35.90 -15.16
C GLU A 302 -19.52 -36.84 -16.29
N HIS A 303 -20.30 -36.92 -17.36
CA HIS A 303 -19.94 -37.74 -18.53
C HIS A 303 -18.67 -37.22 -19.23
N ARG A 304 -18.43 -35.90 -19.23
CA ARG A 304 -17.22 -35.31 -19.82
C ARG A 304 -15.99 -35.65 -19.00
N LEU A 305 -16.07 -35.53 -17.68
CA LEU A 305 -14.98 -35.88 -16.77
C LEU A 305 -14.66 -37.37 -16.78
N GLN A 306 -15.68 -38.24 -16.82
CA GLN A 306 -15.50 -39.68 -17.05
C GLN A 306 -14.78 -39.93 -18.38
N LYS A 307 -15.16 -39.23 -19.45
CA LYS A 307 -14.51 -39.39 -20.76
C LYS A 307 -13.05 -38.94 -20.73
N ILE A 308 -12.75 -37.83 -20.07
CA ILE A 308 -11.38 -37.36 -19.84
C ILE A 308 -10.59 -38.43 -19.08
N GLN A 309 -11.13 -38.97 -17.99
CA GLN A 309 -10.47 -40.03 -17.21
C GLN A 309 -10.24 -41.30 -18.05
N GLU A 310 -11.22 -41.71 -18.85
CA GLU A 310 -11.10 -42.88 -19.74
C GLU A 310 -9.99 -42.74 -20.76
N ILE A 311 -9.87 -41.57 -21.40
CA ILE A 311 -8.90 -41.30 -22.46
C ILE A 311 -7.49 -41.12 -21.88
N THR A 312 -7.38 -40.30 -20.83
CA THR A 312 -6.08 -39.92 -20.26
C THR A 312 -5.52 -40.94 -19.29
N LYS A 313 -6.37 -41.82 -18.73
CA LYS A 313 -6.05 -42.70 -17.59
C LYS A 313 -5.49 -41.92 -16.38
N ALA A 314 -5.80 -40.62 -16.30
CA ALA A 314 -5.32 -39.75 -15.24
C ALA A 314 -5.93 -40.13 -13.88
N GLU A 315 -5.16 -39.96 -12.81
CA GLU A 315 -5.60 -40.27 -11.47
C GLU A 315 -6.19 -39.06 -10.75
N PHE A 316 -7.49 -39.15 -10.46
CA PHE A 316 -8.26 -38.12 -9.77
C PHE A 316 -8.33 -38.37 -8.23
N LYS A 317 -7.41 -39.18 -7.64
CA LYS A 317 -7.14 -39.31 -6.17
C LYS A 317 -5.77 -38.78 -5.64
N ARG A 318 -5.65 -38.36 -4.38
CA ARG A 318 -4.64 -37.47 -3.70
C ARG A 318 -4.05 -38.32 -2.65
N THR A 319 -2.78 -38.05 -2.54
CA THR A 319 -1.92 -38.70 -1.59
C THR A 319 -1.95 -37.83 -0.36
N PHE A 320 -2.29 -38.42 0.78
CA PHE A 320 -2.24 -37.69 2.05
C PHE A 320 -0.80 -37.23 2.32
N PRO A 321 -0.59 -36.09 2.99
CA PRO A 321 0.74 -35.52 3.18
C PRO A 321 1.77 -36.49 3.77
N ALA A 322 1.35 -37.41 4.64
CA ALA A 322 2.20 -38.42 5.27
C ALA A 322 2.78 -39.44 4.26
N ASP A 323 2.10 -39.66 3.14
CA ASP A 323 2.45 -40.66 2.12
C ASP A 323 3.14 -40.03 0.89
N VAL A 324 3.31 -38.71 0.87
CA VAL A 324 4.02 -38.01 -0.22
C VAL A 324 5.52 -38.22 -0.08
N LEU A 325 6.07 -39.16 -0.84
CA LEU A 325 7.52 -39.31 -0.99
C LEU A 325 8.11 -38.05 -1.63
N SER A 326 9.06 -37.41 -0.94
CA SER A 326 9.82 -36.29 -1.50
C SER A 326 10.59 -36.75 -2.73
N SER A 327 10.45 -36.04 -3.86
CA SER A 327 11.28 -36.29 -5.03
C SER A 327 12.78 -36.16 -4.67
N PRO A 328 13.68 -36.95 -5.29
CA PRO A 328 15.11 -36.76 -5.11
C PRO A 328 15.48 -35.31 -5.45
N ARG A 329 15.91 -34.56 -4.44
CA ARG A 329 16.25 -33.14 -4.56
C ARG A 329 17.57 -32.97 -5.29
N ARG A 330 17.82 -31.74 -5.76
CA ARG A 330 19.19 -31.28 -6.07
C ARG A 330 20.05 -31.44 -4.81
N SER A 331 21.38 -31.49 -4.98
CA SER A 331 22.31 -31.69 -3.86
C SER A 331 22.26 -30.58 -2.80
N ARG A 332 21.81 -29.36 -3.16
CA ARG A 332 21.64 -28.21 -2.26
C ARG A 332 20.26 -27.56 -2.45
N LEU A 333 19.65 -27.10 -1.35
CA LEU A 333 18.45 -26.26 -1.37
C LEU A 333 18.79 -24.85 -1.84
N ARG A 334 17.87 -24.18 -2.54
CA ARG A 334 18.04 -22.77 -2.94
C ARG A 334 17.18 -21.88 -2.07
N VAL A 335 17.82 -21.02 -1.29
CA VAL A 335 17.16 -20.09 -0.38
C VAL A 335 17.44 -18.65 -0.81
N LEU A 336 16.39 -17.87 -1.03
CA LEU A 336 16.49 -16.43 -1.29
C LEU A 336 16.21 -15.66 0.00
N MET A 337 17.19 -14.92 0.51
CA MET A 337 17.02 -14.02 1.63
C MET A 337 16.55 -12.64 1.14
N CYS A 338 15.35 -12.22 1.53
CA CYS A 338 14.85 -10.86 1.25
C CYS A 338 15.28 -9.94 2.40
N THR A 339 16.10 -8.93 2.11
CA THR A 339 16.75 -8.09 3.13
C THR A 339 17.01 -6.68 2.60
N HIS A 340 17.02 -5.71 3.51
CA HIS A 340 17.35 -4.32 3.18
C HIS A 340 18.86 -4.07 3.03
N SER A 341 19.72 -4.90 3.61
CA SER A 341 21.18 -4.77 3.54
C SER A 341 21.90 -6.11 3.66
N THR A 342 23.20 -6.09 3.38
CA THR A 342 24.15 -7.21 3.62
C THR A 342 25.47 -6.66 4.16
N ILE A 343 26.36 -7.52 4.64
CA ILE A 343 27.73 -7.13 5.08
C ILE A 343 28.57 -6.49 3.97
N HIS A 344 28.16 -6.62 2.71
CA HIS A 344 28.84 -6.07 1.54
C HIS A 344 28.40 -4.63 1.23
N GLU A 345 27.38 -4.13 1.93
CA GLU A 345 26.89 -2.76 1.82
C GLU A 345 27.58 -1.83 2.83
N GLN A 346 27.48 -0.51 2.64
CA GLN A 346 28.16 0.47 3.50
C GLN A 346 27.53 0.61 4.89
N VAL A 347 26.24 0.30 5.02
CA VAL A 347 25.47 0.44 6.26
C VAL A 347 24.86 -0.92 6.61
N TRP A 348 25.26 -1.48 7.75
CA TRP A 348 24.82 -2.78 8.22
C TRP A 348 24.80 -2.83 9.77
N GLY A 349 24.10 -3.81 10.32
CA GLY A 349 23.96 -4.05 11.76
C GLY A 349 23.97 -5.55 12.10
N GLY A 350 23.29 -5.92 13.19
CA GLY A 350 23.33 -7.29 13.72
C GLY A 350 22.67 -8.34 12.83
N VAL A 351 21.68 -7.96 12.01
CA VAL A 351 20.97 -8.88 11.12
C VAL A 351 21.87 -9.32 9.96
N GLU A 352 22.69 -8.43 9.41
CA GLU A 352 23.62 -8.77 8.34
C GLU A 352 24.75 -9.69 8.83
N VAL A 353 25.22 -9.51 10.06
CA VAL A 353 26.17 -10.44 10.70
C VAL A 353 25.52 -11.82 10.84
N TYR A 354 24.29 -11.89 11.34
CA TYR A 354 23.51 -13.13 11.41
C TYR A 354 23.36 -13.82 10.05
N GLN A 355 23.05 -13.08 8.98
CA GLN A 355 22.95 -13.63 7.62
C GLN A 355 24.28 -14.23 7.14
N ARG A 356 25.40 -13.57 7.41
CA ARG A 356 26.75 -14.07 7.07
C ARG A 356 27.02 -15.42 7.73
N GLU A 357 26.78 -15.52 9.03
CA GLU A 357 27.03 -16.75 9.79
C GLU A 357 26.18 -17.90 9.26
N LEU A 358 24.89 -17.66 8.97
CA LEU A 358 24.04 -18.67 8.35
C LEU A 358 24.56 -19.16 6.99
N CYS A 359 25.03 -18.23 6.15
CA CYS A 359 25.64 -18.60 4.87
C CYS A 359 26.89 -19.47 5.05
N ALA A 360 27.71 -19.18 6.06
CA ALA A 360 28.90 -19.95 6.39
C ALA A 360 28.54 -21.35 6.92
N ALA A 361 27.65 -21.42 7.92
CA ALA A 361 27.25 -22.67 8.58
C ALA A 361 26.53 -23.64 7.63
N LEU A 362 25.62 -23.13 6.79
CA LEU A 362 24.76 -23.96 5.94
C LEU A 362 25.21 -24.04 4.48
N GLY A 363 26.33 -23.39 4.12
CA GLY A 363 26.80 -23.30 2.73
C GLY A 363 27.13 -24.63 2.03
N ARG A 364 27.21 -25.76 2.77
CA ARG A 364 27.35 -27.10 2.16
C ARG A 364 26.02 -27.68 1.68
N GLU A 365 24.93 -27.31 2.34
CA GLU A 365 23.60 -27.91 2.16
C GLU A 365 22.62 -26.93 1.48
N VAL A 366 22.90 -25.63 1.58
CA VAL A 366 22.06 -24.55 1.05
C VAL A 366 22.88 -23.63 0.15
N GLU A 367 22.35 -23.32 -1.02
CA GLU A 367 22.78 -22.27 -1.93
C GLU A 367 21.96 -21.00 -1.64
N PHE A 368 22.61 -19.96 -1.11
CA PHE A 368 21.96 -18.71 -0.72
C PHE A 368 22.05 -17.64 -1.81
N TYR A 369 20.97 -16.89 -1.94
CA TYR A 369 20.84 -15.68 -2.75
C TYR A 369 20.28 -14.56 -1.89
N PHE A 370 20.51 -13.30 -2.27
CA PHE A 370 19.91 -12.14 -1.62
C PHE A 370 19.08 -11.31 -2.60
N TRP A 371 17.90 -10.89 -2.16
CA TRP A 371 17.08 -9.89 -2.85
C TRP A 371 17.13 -8.58 -2.07
N LEU A 372 17.61 -7.51 -2.70
CA LEU A 372 17.73 -6.19 -2.10
C LEU A 372 17.02 -5.13 -2.94
N ARG A 373 16.40 -4.16 -2.27
CA ARG A 373 15.86 -2.94 -2.88
C ARG A 373 16.51 -1.70 -2.25
N ARG A 374 17.11 -0.84 -3.08
CA ARG A 374 17.70 0.44 -2.64
C ARG A 374 17.52 1.50 -3.71
N GLY A 375 16.96 2.66 -3.33
CA GLY A 375 16.66 3.75 -4.24
C GLY A 375 15.76 3.28 -5.38
N ALA A 376 16.19 3.52 -6.61
CA ALA A 376 15.46 3.23 -7.84
C ALA A 376 15.80 1.87 -8.48
N PHE A 377 16.30 0.89 -7.72
CA PHE A 377 16.60 -0.44 -8.26
C PHE A 377 16.49 -1.59 -7.24
N CYS A 378 16.18 -2.77 -7.76
CA CYS A 378 16.31 -4.06 -7.07
C CYS A 378 17.51 -4.84 -7.61
N ARG A 379 18.15 -5.64 -6.76
CA ARG A 379 19.30 -6.47 -7.11
C ARG A 379 19.14 -7.89 -6.57
N LEU A 380 19.56 -8.84 -7.39
CA LEU A 380 19.81 -10.22 -6.99
C LEU A 380 21.30 -10.42 -6.78
N LEU A 381 21.71 -10.83 -5.58
CA LEU A 381 23.11 -11.10 -5.25
C LEU A 381 23.32 -12.59 -4.92
N SER A 382 24.54 -13.07 -5.16
CA SER A 382 25.02 -14.34 -4.61
C SER A 382 25.40 -14.21 -3.13
N ALA A 383 25.59 -15.35 -2.46
CA ALA A 383 26.05 -15.41 -1.06
C ALA A 383 27.36 -14.64 -0.78
N ASN A 384 28.20 -14.43 -1.79
CA ASN A 384 29.49 -13.72 -1.68
C ASN A 384 29.37 -12.22 -2.02
N GLY A 385 28.16 -11.70 -2.23
CA GLY A 385 27.90 -10.30 -2.56
C GLY A 385 28.06 -9.93 -4.04
N HIS A 386 28.34 -10.89 -4.93
CA HIS A 386 28.36 -10.60 -6.37
C HIS A 386 26.95 -10.35 -6.90
N GLU A 387 26.76 -9.24 -7.61
CA GLU A 387 25.54 -8.90 -8.32
C GLU A 387 25.35 -9.84 -9.53
N LEU A 388 24.25 -10.59 -9.51
CA LEU A 388 23.86 -11.49 -10.58
C LEU A 388 22.96 -10.78 -11.58
N GLU A 389 21.97 -10.04 -11.07
CA GLU A 389 21.00 -9.29 -11.87
C GLU A 389 20.58 -7.99 -11.17
N ARG A 390 20.12 -7.03 -11.96
CA ARG A 390 19.64 -5.71 -11.52
C ARG A 390 18.41 -5.30 -12.32
N PHE A 391 17.43 -4.73 -11.62
CA PHE A 391 16.15 -4.29 -12.16
C PHE A 391 15.89 -2.84 -11.75
N ASP A 392 15.65 -1.96 -12.73
CA ASP A 392 15.29 -0.57 -12.45
C ASP A 392 13.81 -0.46 -12.06
N ILE A 393 13.52 0.34 -11.04
CA ILE A 393 12.18 0.56 -10.50
C ILE A 393 11.97 2.03 -10.10
N ALA A 394 10.72 2.41 -9.85
CA ALA A 394 10.42 3.72 -9.29
C ALA A 394 10.88 3.83 -7.82
N GLU A 395 11.42 5.01 -7.48
CA GLU A 395 11.76 5.35 -6.10
C GLU A 395 10.49 5.78 -5.36
N HIS A 396 10.27 5.16 -4.21
CA HIS A 396 9.12 5.40 -3.33
C HIS A 396 9.61 5.56 -1.89
N ASP A 397 8.83 6.23 -1.04
CA ASP A 397 9.08 6.22 0.40
C ASP A 397 9.02 4.78 0.89
N TRP A 398 10.15 4.27 1.38
CA TRP A 398 10.31 2.89 1.81
C TRP A 398 9.32 2.46 2.89
N GLN A 399 8.80 3.43 3.66
CA GLN A 399 7.82 3.17 4.70
C GLN A 399 6.40 3.01 4.18
N ASP A 400 6.13 3.34 2.91
CA ASP A 400 4.78 3.41 2.36
C ASP A 400 4.46 2.29 1.35
N ILE A 401 5.44 1.49 0.98
CA ILE A 401 5.32 0.55 -0.15
C ILE A 401 4.48 -0.68 0.23
N VAL A 402 3.27 -0.78 -0.32
CA VAL A 402 2.39 -1.94 -0.12
C VAL A 402 2.47 -2.91 -1.30
N CYS A 403 2.11 -2.43 -2.49
CA CYS A 403 2.28 -3.15 -3.75
C CYS A 403 3.14 -2.33 -4.71
N ASP A 404 4.03 -2.99 -5.44
CA ASP A 404 4.89 -2.38 -6.46
C ASP A 404 5.05 -3.37 -7.61
N ALA A 405 4.28 -3.18 -8.68
CA ALA A 405 4.24 -4.13 -9.79
C ALA A 405 5.61 -4.34 -10.44
N GLN A 406 6.50 -3.34 -10.43
CA GLN A 406 7.84 -3.47 -11.02
C GLN A 406 8.71 -4.38 -10.15
N GLU A 407 8.69 -4.18 -8.83
CA GLU A 407 9.40 -5.06 -7.91
C GLU A 407 8.80 -6.48 -7.88
N GLU A 408 7.47 -6.60 -7.82
CA GLU A 408 6.75 -7.87 -7.73
C GLU A 408 7.04 -8.77 -8.94
N THR A 409 6.94 -8.23 -10.16
CA THR A 409 7.19 -8.98 -11.38
C THR A 409 8.66 -9.41 -11.51
N ALA A 410 9.60 -8.53 -11.18
CA ALA A 410 11.04 -8.85 -11.17
C ALA A 410 11.37 -9.93 -10.14
N PHE A 411 10.83 -9.80 -8.93
CA PHE A 411 10.98 -10.77 -7.85
C PHE A 411 10.40 -12.13 -8.24
N SER A 412 9.18 -12.17 -8.79
CA SER A 412 8.55 -13.39 -9.32
C SER A 412 9.42 -14.05 -10.41
N SER A 413 10.00 -13.25 -11.31
CA SER A 413 10.87 -13.74 -12.36
C SER A 413 12.09 -14.44 -11.77
N VAL A 414 12.75 -13.82 -10.78
CA VAL A 414 13.90 -14.42 -10.09
C VAL A 414 13.54 -15.74 -9.41
N LEU A 415 12.43 -15.79 -8.68
CA LEU A 415 12.00 -17.03 -8.00
C LEU A 415 11.84 -18.20 -8.97
N SER A 416 11.25 -17.92 -10.13
CA SER A 416 10.98 -18.95 -11.14
C SER A 416 12.18 -19.30 -12.00
N GLN A 417 13.04 -18.35 -12.37
CA GLN A 417 14.24 -18.60 -13.17
C GLN A 417 15.35 -19.32 -12.38
N TYR A 418 15.61 -18.88 -11.15
CA TYR A 418 16.59 -19.53 -10.27
C TYR A 418 16.03 -20.77 -9.58
N ASN A 419 14.74 -21.06 -9.76
CA ASN A 419 14.01 -22.15 -9.13
C ASN A 419 14.27 -22.18 -7.62
N ILE A 420 13.95 -21.06 -6.97
CA ILE A 420 14.10 -20.88 -5.53
C ILE A 420 13.13 -21.83 -4.81
N ASP A 421 13.62 -22.52 -3.77
CA ASP A 421 12.83 -23.46 -2.97
C ASP A 421 12.14 -22.74 -1.81
N VAL A 422 12.88 -21.87 -1.11
CA VAL A 422 12.38 -21.12 0.05
C VAL A 422 12.79 -19.65 -0.06
N VAL A 423 11.86 -18.76 0.25
CA VAL A 423 12.15 -17.35 0.50
C VAL A 423 12.15 -17.11 2.00
N HIS A 424 13.27 -16.59 2.50
CA HIS A 424 13.44 -16.22 3.89
C HIS A 424 13.47 -14.69 4.00
N PHE A 425 12.35 -14.11 4.41
CA PHE A 425 12.23 -12.68 4.69
C PHE A 425 12.94 -12.36 6.01
N GLN A 426 13.98 -11.53 5.93
CA GLN A 426 14.69 -10.98 7.09
C GLN A 426 14.11 -9.62 7.46
N HIS A 427 13.83 -8.80 6.45
CA HIS A 427 13.14 -7.51 6.59
C HIS A 427 12.29 -7.24 5.36
N LEU A 428 11.20 -6.49 5.57
CA LEU A 428 10.40 -5.89 4.49
C LEU A 428 10.60 -4.37 4.40
N GLY A 429 11.50 -3.78 5.20
CA GLY A 429 11.89 -2.39 5.00
C GLY A 429 12.45 -2.20 3.58
N HIS A 430 11.99 -1.16 2.88
CA HIS A 430 12.26 -0.88 1.46
C HIS A 430 11.57 -1.78 0.45
N HIS A 431 11.00 -2.91 0.84
CA HIS A 431 10.34 -3.84 -0.09
C HIS A 431 8.82 -3.67 -0.06
N ALA A 432 8.16 -4.01 -1.15
CA ALA A 432 6.70 -4.12 -1.16
C ALA A 432 6.21 -5.17 -0.13
N LEU A 433 5.21 -4.80 0.67
CA LEU A 433 4.57 -5.74 1.62
C LEU A 433 3.91 -6.94 0.91
N SER A 434 3.65 -6.84 -0.40
CA SER A 434 3.07 -7.91 -1.22
C SER A 434 4.03 -9.08 -1.51
N LEU A 435 5.34 -8.92 -1.34
CA LEU A 435 6.33 -9.93 -1.78
C LEU A 435 6.12 -11.33 -1.17
N PRO A 436 5.74 -11.52 0.11
CA PRO A 436 5.45 -12.86 0.63
C PRO A 436 4.26 -13.54 -0.07
N LEU A 437 3.25 -12.78 -0.52
CA LEU A 437 2.14 -13.31 -1.33
C LEU A 437 2.65 -13.77 -2.70
N ILE A 438 3.49 -12.95 -3.35
CA ILE A 438 4.12 -13.28 -4.64
C ILE A 438 5.02 -14.52 -4.53
N ALA A 439 5.80 -14.62 -3.43
CA ALA A 439 6.64 -15.78 -3.14
C ALA A 439 5.80 -17.06 -3.02
N LYS A 440 4.69 -16.99 -2.29
CA LYS A 440 3.80 -18.14 -2.12
C LYS A 440 3.09 -18.52 -3.41
N ALA A 441 2.65 -17.54 -4.21
CA ALA A 441 2.06 -17.75 -5.53
C ALA A 441 3.04 -18.35 -6.55
N ASN A 442 4.35 -18.19 -6.33
CA ASN A 442 5.42 -18.87 -7.08
C ASN A 442 5.68 -20.31 -6.62
N GLY A 443 4.96 -20.79 -5.60
CA GLY A 443 5.07 -22.15 -5.05
C GLY A 443 6.25 -22.35 -4.11
N THR A 444 6.90 -21.28 -3.65
CA THR A 444 8.03 -21.36 -2.71
C THR A 444 7.54 -21.54 -1.26
N GLY A 445 8.39 -22.11 -0.41
CA GLY A 445 8.21 -22.04 1.05
C GLY A 445 8.51 -20.62 1.54
N VAL A 446 7.69 -20.09 2.45
CA VAL A 446 7.83 -18.71 2.94
C VAL A 446 8.13 -18.71 4.43
N LEU A 447 9.33 -18.25 4.78
CA LEU A 447 9.79 -18.06 6.16
C LEU A 447 9.99 -16.57 6.45
N PHE A 448 9.56 -16.12 7.63
CA PHE A 448 9.78 -14.76 8.10
C PHE A 448 10.55 -14.75 9.44
N SER A 449 11.64 -13.99 9.54
CA SER A 449 12.30 -13.71 10.81
C SER A 449 11.88 -12.32 11.31
N ALA A 450 11.22 -12.26 12.46
CA ALA A 450 10.73 -11.01 13.03
C ALA A 450 11.84 -10.27 13.80
N HIS A 451 12.74 -9.60 13.07
CA HIS A 451 13.86 -8.85 13.64
C HIS A 451 13.47 -7.45 14.15
N ASP A 452 12.31 -6.93 13.73
CA ASP A 452 11.75 -5.64 14.14
C ASP A 452 10.22 -5.72 14.33
N PHE A 453 9.62 -4.60 14.74
CA PHE A 453 8.16 -4.46 14.82
C PHE A 453 7.56 -3.68 13.63
N TRP A 454 8.23 -3.68 12.47
CA TRP A 454 7.72 -3.04 11.26
C TRP A 454 6.34 -3.59 10.90
N LEU A 455 6.12 -4.90 11.01
CA LEU A 455 4.79 -5.47 10.75
C LEU A 455 3.71 -4.95 11.70
N VAL A 456 4.05 -4.42 12.87
CA VAL A 456 3.07 -3.91 13.85
C VAL A 456 2.80 -2.41 13.67
N SER A 457 3.81 -1.62 13.32
CA SER A 457 3.70 -0.16 13.15
C SER A 457 4.76 0.35 12.18
N SER A 458 4.47 1.44 11.46
CA SER A 458 5.49 2.16 10.69
C SER A 458 6.61 2.70 11.59
N ARG A 459 6.31 2.96 12.85
CA ARG A 459 7.28 3.26 13.89
C ARG A 459 7.78 1.94 14.47
N TYR A 460 8.70 1.27 13.75
CA TYR A 460 9.18 -0.08 14.07
C TYR A 460 9.84 -0.24 15.46
N ASN A 461 10.19 0.88 16.11
CA ASN A 461 10.69 0.91 17.48
C ASN A 461 9.57 0.99 18.54
N LEU A 462 8.30 1.06 18.14
CA LEU A 462 7.15 1.18 19.04
C LEU A 462 7.25 2.39 20.00
N LEU A 463 7.85 3.49 19.57
CA LEU A 463 7.85 4.74 20.33
C LEU A 463 6.78 5.68 19.80
N ASN A 464 5.97 6.26 20.68
CA ASN A 464 4.92 7.20 20.30
C ASN A 464 5.49 8.59 19.91
N GLN A 465 4.62 9.57 19.65
CA GLN A 465 5.03 10.93 19.26
C GLN A 465 5.91 11.64 20.31
N ASP A 466 5.82 11.22 21.57
CA ASP A 466 6.58 11.75 22.70
C ASP A 466 7.85 10.94 23.00
N MET A 467 8.24 10.03 22.11
CA MET A 467 9.39 9.10 22.26
C MET A 467 9.25 8.17 23.47
N ARG A 468 8.03 7.75 23.80
CA ARG A 468 7.74 6.82 24.90
C ARG A 468 7.18 5.50 24.39
N TYR A 469 7.58 4.40 25.01
CA TYR A 469 6.97 3.09 24.79
C TYR A 469 5.74 2.93 25.70
N VAL A 470 4.57 2.80 25.08
CA VAL A 470 3.31 2.47 25.75
C VAL A 470 2.67 1.32 24.98
N GLU A 471 2.97 0.08 25.39
CA GLU A 471 2.56 -1.14 24.70
C GLU A 471 1.07 -1.16 24.31
N GLY A 472 0.20 -0.67 25.21
CA GLY A 472 -1.25 -0.59 25.03
C GLY A 472 -1.69 0.19 23.79
N GLU A 473 -0.96 1.23 23.41
CA GLU A 473 -1.27 2.08 22.24
C GLU A 473 -1.08 1.30 20.93
N PHE A 474 -0.10 0.40 20.88
CA PHE A 474 0.24 -0.36 19.68
C PHE A 474 -0.66 -1.59 19.45
N TYR A 475 -1.48 -1.97 20.43
CA TYR A 475 -2.55 -2.95 20.19
C TYR A 475 -3.75 -2.33 19.46
N SER A 476 -4.03 -1.05 19.70
CA SER A 476 -5.24 -0.38 19.22
C SER A 476 -4.99 0.34 17.90
N VAL A 477 -5.61 -0.15 16.82
CA VAL A 477 -5.59 0.52 15.50
C VAL A 477 -5.95 2.00 15.60
N LEU A 478 -6.98 2.33 16.40
CA LEU A 478 -7.42 3.70 16.61
C LEU A 478 -6.35 4.56 17.29
N ALA A 479 -5.67 4.04 18.31
CA ALA A 479 -4.63 4.79 19.00
C ALA A 479 -3.45 5.08 18.07
N MET A 480 -3.08 4.12 17.23
CA MET A 480 -2.03 4.35 16.23
C MET A 480 -2.46 5.27 15.11
N ASP A 481 -3.70 5.21 14.62
CA ASP A 481 -4.19 6.18 13.62
C ASP A 481 -4.11 7.62 14.17
N VAL A 482 -4.48 7.84 15.43
CA VAL A 482 -4.32 9.13 16.10
C VAL A 482 -2.84 9.52 16.21
N MET A 483 -1.99 8.59 16.64
CA MET A 483 -0.55 8.80 16.76
C MET A 483 0.09 9.17 15.41
N LEU A 484 -0.19 8.42 14.35
CA LEU A 484 0.35 8.65 13.00
C LEU A 484 -0.23 9.92 12.38
N LYS A 485 -1.48 10.28 12.66
CA LYS A 485 -2.06 11.57 12.27
C LYS A 485 -1.29 12.74 12.88
N ILE A 486 -1.00 12.67 14.18
CA ILE A 486 -0.29 13.73 14.89
C ILE A 486 1.19 13.78 14.48
N ALA A 487 1.85 12.63 14.41
CA ALA A 487 3.30 12.54 14.21
C ALA A 487 3.71 12.69 12.73
N GLU A 488 2.94 12.12 11.82
CA GLU A 488 3.33 11.90 10.42
C GLU A 488 2.30 12.45 9.41
N GLY A 489 1.16 12.97 9.88
CA GLY A 489 0.11 13.52 9.03
C GLY A 489 -0.71 12.46 8.28
N VAL A 490 -0.61 11.19 8.66
CA VAL A 490 -1.40 10.10 8.07
C VAL A 490 -2.86 10.23 8.49
N GLU A 491 -3.79 10.20 7.54
CA GLU A 491 -5.21 10.31 7.88
C GLU A 491 -5.75 9.06 8.61
N TYR A 492 -6.84 9.24 9.34
CA TYR A 492 -7.56 8.14 9.99
C TYR A 492 -7.87 7.00 9.02
N GLY A 493 -7.70 5.76 9.49
CA GLY A 493 -7.86 4.54 8.69
C GLY A 493 -6.64 4.08 7.91
N GLY A 494 -5.54 4.85 7.92
CA GLY A 494 -4.28 4.46 7.29
C GLY A 494 -3.69 3.19 7.93
N GLU A 495 -3.58 3.15 9.26
CA GLU A 495 -3.07 1.98 9.97
C GLU A 495 -4.02 0.79 9.85
N GLN A 496 -5.34 1.03 9.82
CA GLN A 496 -6.32 -0.03 9.58
C GLN A 496 -6.07 -0.70 8.22
N THR A 497 -5.85 0.08 7.16
CA THR A 497 -5.56 -0.41 5.81
C THR A 497 -4.27 -1.22 5.80
N ARG A 498 -3.22 -0.68 6.42
CA ARG A 498 -1.92 -1.34 6.54
C ARG A 498 -2.00 -2.68 7.26
N ARG A 499 -2.64 -2.73 8.44
CA ARG A 499 -2.81 -3.95 9.23
C ARG A 499 -3.67 -4.99 8.54
N ALA A 500 -4.74 -4.58 7.87
CA ALA A 500 -5.56 -5.50 7.10
C ALA A 500 -4.76 -6.16 5.97
N PHE A 501 -3.90 -5.41 5.29
CA PHE A 501 -3.01 -5.96 4.28
C PHE A 501 -1.97 -6.91 4.88
N ILE A 502 -1.31 -6.52 5.98
CA ILE A 502 -0.32 -7.37 6.66
C ILE A 502 -0.95 -8.66 7.18
N ASP A 503 -2.12 -8.60 7.80
CA ASP A 503 -2.86 -9.79 8.25
C ASP A 503 -3.13 -10.74 7.08
N ARG A 504 -3.59 -10.21 5.94
CA ARG A 504 -3.75 -10.99 4.71
C ARG A 504 -2.43 -11.57 4.21
N MET A 505 -1.34 -10.81 4.21
CA MET A 505 -0.01 -11.27 3.82
C MET A 505 0.47 -12.43 4.71
N LEU A 506 0.26 -12.33 6.03
CA LEU A 506 0.66 -13.36 7.00
C LEU A 506 -0.07 -14.70 6.79
N HIS A 507 -1.25 -14.71 6.15
CA HIS A 507 -1.89 -15.96 5.72
C HIS A 507 -1.04 -16.75 4.72
N HIS A 508 -0.10 -16.12 4.03
CA HIS A 508 0.78 -16.73 3.02
C HIS A 508 2.22 -16.98 3.52
N VAL A 509 2.51 -16.63 4.77
CA VAL A 509 3.72 -17.04 5.48
C VAL A 509 3.49 -18.44 6.05
N ASP A 510 4.44 -19.36 5.85
CA ASP A 510 4.35 -20.74 6.35
C ASP A 510 4.90 -20.86 7.77
N ALA A 511 6.01 -20.17 8.04
CA ALA A 511 6.65 -20.13 9.35
C ALA A 511 7.16 -18.73 9.70
N ILE A 512 7.17 -18.42 10.99
CA ILE A 512 7.72 -17.20 11.55
C ILE A 512 8.63 -17.54 12.74
N ILE A 513 9.78 -16.87 12.82
CA ILE A 513 10.76 -17.04 13.90
C ILE A 513 10.88 -15.74 14.67
N PHE A 514 10.86 -15.85 15.99
CA PHE A 514 11.02 -14.76 16.94
C PHE A 514 12.28 -14.94 17.79
N GLY A 515 12.84 -13.82 18.22
CA GLY A 515 13.95 -13.81 19.17
C GLY A 515 13.54 -14.16 20.59
N THR A 516 12.33 -13.78 21.01
CA THR A 516 11.86 -13.87 22.41
C THR A 516 10.36 -14.17 22.49
N ASN A 517 9.87 -14.56 23.67
CA ASN A 517 8.44 -14.84 23.87
C ASN A 517 7.62 -13.55 23.81
N HIS A 518 8.13 -12.44 24.33
CA HIS A 518 7.49 -11.14 24.28
C HIS A 518 7.20 -10.71 22.83
N SER A 519 8.20 -10.76 21.93
CA SER A 519 7.99 -10.35 20.54
C SER A 519 6.99 -11.26 19.82
N ARG A 520 7.01 -12.57 20.11
CA ARG A 520 6.02 -13.53 19.64
C ARG A 520 4.61 -13.19 20.14
N ASP A 521 4.43 -13.14 21.46
CA ASP A 521 3.12 -12.98 22.10
C ASP A 521 2.50 -11.63 21.73
N PHE A 522 3.31 -10.58 21.66
CA PHE A 522 2.90 -9.26 21.19
C PHE A 522 2.39 -9.31 19.74
N MET A 523 3.16 -9.92 18.82
CA MET A 523 2.76 -10.01 17.42
C MET A 523 1.54 -10.92 17.20
N HIS A 524 1.42 -12.03 17.95
CA HIS A 524 0.25 -12.92 17.93
C HIS A 524 -1.01 -12.21 18.44
N ARG A 525 -0.88 -11.34 19.45
CA ARG A 525 -1.98 -10.53 19.94
C ARG A 525 -2.47 -9.50 18.92
N VAL A 526 -1.56 -8.95 18.12
CA VAL A 526 -1.90 -8.06 17.00
C VAL A 526 -2.47 -8.85 15.81
N TYR A 527 -1.88 -10.00 15.50
CA TYR A 527 -2.21 -10.86 14.34
C TYR A 527 -2.51 -12.31 14.77
N PRO A 528 -3.75 -12.61 15.18
CA PRO A 528 -4.14 -13.95 15.62
C PRO A 528 -4.00 -15.05 14.55
N VAL A 529 -3.87 -14.69 13.27
CA VAL A 529 -3.57 -15.64 12.19
C VAL A 529 -2.31 -16.47 12.48
N LEU A 530 -1.34 -15.91 13.20
CA LEU A 530 -0.08 -16.56 13.53
C LEU A 530 -0.26 -17.80 14.43
N ASP A 531 -1.37 -17.92 15.17
CA ASP A 531 -1.69 -19.11 15.97
C ASP A 531 -1.88 -20.38 15.12
N LYS A 532 -2.14 -20.20 13.82
CA LYS A 532 -2.32 -21.30 12.85
C LYS A 532 -1.05 -21.60 12.06
N LYS A 533 0.08 -20.95 12.38
CA LYS A 533 1.35 -21.02 11.66
C LYS A 533 2.41 -21.74 12.47
N ILE A 534 3.50 -22.14 11.82
CA ILE A 534 4.70 -22.60 12.52
C ILE A 534 5.34 -21.34 13.13
N SER A 535 5.17 -21.13 14.44
CA SER A 535 5.68 -19.97 15.18
C SER A 535 6.71 -20.45 16.20
N LEU A 536 7.98 -20.08 16.00
CA LEU A 536 9.11 -20.56 16.79
C LEU A 536 9.79 -19.41 17.53
N VAL A 537 10.27 -19.68 18.75
CA VAL A 537 11.11 -18.76 19.53
C VAL A 537 12.48 -19.40 19.69
N ASN A 538 13.45 -18.97 18.88
CA ASN A 538 14.76 -19.63 18.77
C ASN A 538 15.92 -18.73 19.21
N GLY A 539 15.64 -17.46 19.50
CA GLY A 539 16.67 -16.45 19.69
C GLY A 539 17.42 -16.10 18.40
N ILE A 540 18.55 -15.42 18.54
CA ILE A 540 19.48 -15.11 17.46
C ILE A 540 20.85 -15.66 17.85
N PRO A 541 21.51 -16.49 17.01
CA PRO A 541 22.80 -17.06 17.34
C PRO A 541 23.87 -15.97 17.44
N SER A 542 24.76 -16.12 18.43
CA SER A 542 26.01 -15.37 18.47
C SER A 542 27.05 -16.03 17.56
N PRO A 543 27.90 -15.27 16.84
CA PRO A 543 28.89 -15.85 15.93
C PRO A 543 29.90 -16.76 16.64
N ASP A 544 30.18 -17.96 16.11
CA ASP A 544 31.30 -18.78 16.59
C ASP A 544 32.63 -18.14 16.14
N VAL A 545 33.31 -17.49 17.09
CA VAL A 545 34.65 -16.95 16.87
C VAL A 545 35.68 -18.08 16.85
N THR A 546 36.62 -18.03 15.90
CA THR A 546 37.72 -19.02 15.73
C THR A 546 38.55 -19.25 17.00
N VAL A 547 38.57 -18.29 17.91
CA VAL A 547 39.12 -18.44 19.27
C VAL A 547 37.93 -18.34 20.22
N PRO A 548 37.63 -19.38 21.02
CA PRO A 548 36.54 -19.34 21.98
C PRO A 548 36.69 -18.14 22.92
N VAL A 549 35.61 -17.37 23.10
CA VAL A 549 35.59 -16.31 24.11
C VAL A 549 35.87 -16.94 25.47
N VAL A 550 36.94 -16.51 26.12
CA VAL A 550 37.26 -16.93 27.48
C VAL A 550 36.57 -15.95 28.43
N PRO A 551 35.60 -16.39 29.25
CA PRO A 551 34.91 -15.52 30.19
C PRO A 551 35.89 -14.91 31.20
N ASN A 552 35.58 -13.71 31.69
CA ASN A 552 36.32 -13.09 32.77
C ASN A 552 36.32 -14.02 33.99
N LYS A 553 37.45 -14.12 34.68
CA LYS A 553 37.47 -14.72 36.01
C LYS A 553 37.00 -13.68 37.01
N TYR A 554 36.27 -14.11 38.02
CA TYR A 554 35.86 -13.21 39.09
C TYR A 554 37.09 -12.71 39.85
N GLU A 555 37.23 -11.38 39.94
CA GLU A 555 38.25 -10.69 40.73
C GLU A 555 37.57 -9.66 41.65
N PRO A 556 37.92 -9.61 42.95
CA PRO A 556 37.45 -8.57 43.85
C PRO A 556 37.84 -7.16 43.37
N LEU A 557 37.08 -6.13 43.73
CA LEU A 557 37.41 -4.75 43.32
C LEU A 557 38.66 -4.21 44.01
N ASP A 558 38.93 -4.56 45.27
CA ASP A 558 40.14 -4.15 46.00
C ASP A 558 40.50 -2.64 45.85
N ARG A 559 39.47 -1.77 45.96
CA ARG A 559 39.51 -0.30 45.79
C ARG A 559 39.62 0.23 44.36
N ARG A 560 39.67 -0.62 43.34
CA ARG A 560 39.54 -0.20 41.93
C ARG A 560 38.08 0.21 41.63
N PRO A 561 37.86 1.14 40.69
CA PRO A 561 36.51 1.46 40.23
C PRO A 561 35.87 0.24 39.56
N LEU A 562 34.54 0.11 39.68
CA LEU A 562 33.78 -0.91 38.97
C LEU A 562 33.77 -0.57 37.47
N GLY A 563 34.21 -1.50 36.62
CA GLY A 563 34.19 -1.31 35.18
C GLY A 563 32.78 -1.53 34.61
N VAL A 564 32.26 -0.54 33.88
CA VAL A 564 30.89 -0.54 33.34
C VAL A 564 30.93 -0.41 31.83
N ALA A 565 30.54 -1.47 31.11
CA ALA A 565 30.44 -1.48 29.65
C ALA A 565 29.07 -0.97 29.17
N ILE A 566 29.06 -0.07 28.19
CA ILE A 566 27.88 0.31 27.42
C ILE A 566 28.09 -0.21 26.00
N VAL A 567 27.31 -1.21 25.60
CA VAL A 567 27.55 -1.99 24.38
C VAL A 567 26.47 -1.72 23.34
N GLY A 568 26.89 -1.41 22.13
CA GLY A 568 26.03 -1.17 20.97
C GLY A 568 26.01 0.29 20.54
N ASN A 569 25.15 0.62 19.58
CA ASN A 569 25.07 1.99 19.06
C ASN A 569 24.65 2.97 20.17
N PHE A 570 25.45 4.01 20.39
CA PHE A 570 25.19 5.07 21.36
C PHE A 570 24.24 6.11 20.75
N VAL A 571 22.95 5.78 20.80
CA VAL A 571 21.84 6.57 20.25
C VAL A 571 20.74 6.74 21.31
N ARG A 572 19.85 7.71 21.11
CA ARG A 572 18.77 8.03 22.05
C ARG A 572 17.90 6.82 22.39
N THR A 573 17.52 6.06 21.37
CA THR A 573 16.67 4.87 21.51
C THR A 573 17.33 3.75 22.33
N LYS A 574 18.66 3.71 22.39
CA LYS A 574 19.44 2.77 23.19
C LYS A 574 19.77 3.29 24.61
N GLY A 575 19.17 4.42 24.99
CA GLY A 575 19.30 4.97 26.35
C GLY A 575 20.47 5.93 26.55
N ALA A 576 21.05 6.49 25.48
CA ALA A 576 22.18 7.43 25.58
C ALA A 576 21.93 8.57 26.60
N ASP A 577 20.75 9.19 26.57
CA ASP A 577 20.36 10.25 27.53
C ASP A 577 20.44 9.75 28.99
N THR A 578 20.01 8.52 29.25
CA THR A 578 20.04 7.90 30.58
C THR A 578 21.47 7.58 31.00
N VAL A 579 22.31 7.10 30.08
CA VAL A 579 23.72 6.83 30.35
C VAL A 579 24.46 8.13 30.66
N LEU A 580 24.23 9.22 29.92
CA LEU A 580 24.87 10.50 30.18
C LEU A 580 24.47 11.06 31.56
N ALA A 581 23.18 11.07 31.88
CA ALA A 581 22.69 11.49 33.20
C ALA A 581 23.27 10.62 34.34
N LEU A 582 23.44 9.31 34.09
CA LEU A 582 24.08 8.38 35.02
C LEU A 582 25.57 8.73 35.21
N ILE A 583 26.32 8.93 34.13
CA ILE A 583 27.74 9.31 34.19
C ILE A 583 27.88 10.62 34.95
N GLU A 584 27.00 11.59 34.72
CA GLU A 584 27.02 12.87 35.42
C GLU A 584 26.81 12.73 36.93
N ALA A 585 25.82 11.93 37.33
CA ALA A 585 25.47 11.69 38.74
C ALA A 585 26.45 10.75 39.47
N ALA A 586 27.15 9.88 38.75
CA ALA A 586 28.07 8.91 39.32
C ALA A 586 29.37 9.55 39.83
N HIS A 587 29.86 9.06 40.98
CA HIS A 587 31.14 9.51 41.54
C HIS A 587 32.31 8.99 40.68
N PRO A 588 33.23 9.85 40.18
CA PRO A 588 34.28 9.44 39.23
C PRO A 588 35.22 8.33 39.73
N GLU A 589 35.46 8.25 41.04
CA GLU A 589 36.32 7.20 41.64
C GLU A 589 35.62 5.85 41.82
N HIS A 590 34.29 5.80 41.71
CA HIS A 590 33.53 4.56 41.94
C HIS A 590 33.39 3.71 40.68
N PHE A 591 33.38 4.34 39.50
CA PHE A 591 33.01 3.69 38.24
C PHE A 591 33.90 4.15 37.08
N HIS A 592 34.29 3.20 36.23
CA HIS A 592 34.94 3.48 34.95
C HIS A 592 34.01 3.05 33.82
N PHE A 593 33.55 3.98 33.00
CA PHE A 593 32.60 3.73 31.92
C PHE A 593 33.32 3.49 30.60
N HIS A 594 33.02 2.37 29.94
CA HIS A 594 33.53 2.03 28.62
C HIS A 594 32.38 2.07 27.61
N ILE A 595 32.44 2.95 26.62
CA ILE A 595 31.42 3.05 25.56
C ILE A 595 31.95 2.32 24.33
N LEU A 596 31.26 1.25 23.93
CA LEU A 596 31.62 0.37 22.81
C LEU A 596 30.53 0.40 21.74
N GLY A 597 30.84 0.91 20.56
CA GLY A 597 29.94 0.96 19.42
C GLY A 597 30.00 2.28 18.65
N TYR A 598 29.14 2.39 17.63
CA TYR A 598 28.99 3.63 16.87
C TYR A 598 28.33 4.71 17.73
N ILE A 599 28.88 5.92 17.72
CA ILE A 599 28.31 7.07 18.44
C ILE A 599 27.54 7.94 17.46
N HIS A 600 26.29 8.25 17.80
CA HIS A 600 25.50 9.17 16.97
C HIS A 600 26.16 10.55 16.92
N PRO A 601 26.15 11.25 15.77
CA PRO A 601 26.73 12.58 15.65
C PRO A 601 26.21 13.58 16.68
N ASP A 602 24.96 13.45 17.11
CA ASP A 602 24.37 14.34 18.14
C ASP A 602 24.98 14.15 19.54
N TYR A 603 25.53 12.97 19.84
CA TYR A 603 26.15 12.66 21.13
C TYR A 603 27.67 12.81 21.14
N GLN A 604 28.31 12.82 19.95
CA GLN A 604 29.76 12.95 19.84
C GLN A 604 30.28 14.25 20.50
N PRO A 605 29.72 15.46 20.23
CA PRO A 605 30.18 16.69 20.88
C PRO A 605 29.96 16.68 22.39
N VAL A 606 28.90 16.03 22.87
CA VAL A 606 28.58 15.94 24.31
C VAL A 606 29.63 15.10 25.02
N LEU A 607 30.02 13.96 24.44
CA LEU A 607 31.07 13.10 24.99
C LEU A 607 32.45 13.75 24.91
N ASP A 608 32.76 14.45 23.81
CA ASP A 608 34.03 15.16 23.65
C ASP A 608 34.17 16.33 24.65
N ALA A 609 33.07 17.02 24.96
CA ALA A 609 33.04 18.08 25.97
C ALA A 609 33.04 17.56 27.40
N MET A 610 32.68 16.28 27.61
CA MET A 610 32.67 15.63 28.91
C MET A 610 34.11 15.24 29.28
N GLU A 611 34.90 16.20 29.78
CA GLU A 611 36.28 15.99 30.27
C GLU A 611 36.30 15.13 31.56
N ARG A 612 35.91 13.85 31.44
CA ARG A 612 35.87 12.89 32.55
C ARG A 612 36.92 11.79 32.36
N PRO A 613 37.93 11.69 33.25
CA PRO A 613 38.99 10.69 33.14
C PRO A 613 38.49 9.25 33.34
N ASN A 614 37.28 9.08 33.89
CA ASN A 614 36.65 7.80 34.16
C ASN A 614 35.67 7.35 33.05
N VAL A 615 35.75 7.95 31.85
CA VAL A 615 34.97 7.56 30.66
C VAL A 615 35.94 7.27 29.52
N THR A 616 35.75 6.16 28.81
CA THR A 616 36.56 5.78 27.64
C THR A 616 35.67 5.36 26.49
N VAL A 617 35.80 6.05 25.36
CA VAL A 617 35.08 5.74 24.12
C VAL A 617 36.00 4.91 23.23
N HIS A 618 35.60 3.66 22.94
CA HIS A 618 36.41 2.72 22.15
C HIS A 618 36.02 2.71 20.67
N GLY A 619 34.82 3.20 20.33
CA GLY A 619 34.28 3.16 18.95
C GLY A 619 33.75 1.79 18.55
N ARG A 620 33.61 1.55 17.23
CA ARG A 620 33.16 0.25 16.69
C ARG A 620 34.19 -0.84 16.98
N TYR A 621 33.71 -2.03 17.35
CA TYR A 621 34.55 -3.20 17.63
C TYR A 621 34.17 -4.37 16.71
N ASP A 622 35.14 -5.23 16.42
CA ASP A 622 34.90 -6.49 15.73
C ASP A 622 34.42 -7.56 16.72
N VAL A 623 33.47 -8.40 16.30
CA VAL A 623 32.99 -9.54 17.10
C VAL A 623 34.18 -10.45 17.44
N GLY A 624 34.36 -10.74 18.73
CA GLY A 624 35.52 -11.50 19.24
C GLY A 624 36.72 -10.66 19.66
N SER A 625 36.68 -9.34 19.54
CA SER A 625 37.73 -8.47 20.11
C SER A 625 37.67 -8.50 21.65
N THR A 626 38.49 -9.38 22.24
CA THR A 626 38.36 -9.71 23.67
C THR A 626 38.84 -8.62 24.62
N ASP A 627 39.72 -7.72 24.17
CA ASP A 627 40.54 -6.92 25.08
C ASP A 627 39.78 -5.75 25.71
N VAL A 628 38.70 -5.30 25.07
CA VAL A 628 37.91 -4.17 25.55
C VAL A 628 36.82 -4.62 26.54
N MET A 629 36.09 -5.68 26.22
CA MET A 629 35.05 -6.25 27.10
C MET A 629 35.63 -6.84 28.39
N LYS A 630 36.88 -7.34 28.35
CA LYS A 630 37.60 -7.84 29.52
C LYS A 630 37.88 -6.78 30.61
N GLN A 631 37.77 -5.50 30.28
CA GLN A 631 38.01 -4.40 31.23
C GLN A 631 36.79 -4.08 32.10
N ALA A 632 35.61 -4.59 31.76
CA ALA A 632 34.38 -4.35 32.49
C ALA A 632 34.02 -5.52 33.43
N ASP A 633 33.23 -5.20 34.44
CA ASP A 633 32.61 -6.13 35.38
C ASP A 633 31.10 -6.26 35.14
N VAL A 634 30.48 -5.16 34.67
CA VAL A 634 29.03 -4.98 34.50
C VAL A 634 28.77 -4.40 33.11
N ALA A 635 27.61 -4.71 32.53
CA ALA A 635 27.17 -4.12 31.25
C ALA A 635 25.81 -3.41 31.39
N LEU A 636 25.61 -2.30 30.68
CA LEU A 636 24.36 -1.54 30.65
C LEU A 636 23.64 -1.69 29.31
N PHE A 637 22.35 -2.04 29.36
CA PHE A 637 21.46 -2.09 28.20
C PHE A 637 20.18 -1.31 28.51
N LEU A 638 20.21 0.00 28.26
CA LEU A 638 19.19 0.95 28.76
C LEU A 638 18.20 1.40 27.68
N SER A 639 17.89 0.52 26.73
CA SER A 639 16.99 0.83 25.62
C SER A 639 15.62 1.30 26.11
N ILE A 640 15.11 2.38 25.50
CA ILE A 640 13.80 2.97 25.84
C ILE A 640 12.65 2.34 25.07
N TRP A 641 12.97 1.35 24.22
CA TRP A 641 12.05 0.64 23.35
C TRP A 641 12.21 -0.87 23.55
N PRO A 642 11.17 -1.67 23.26
CA PRO A 642 11.25 -3.12 23.38
C PRO A 642 12.19 -3.67 22.30
N GLU A 643 13.39 -4.09 22.70
CA GLU A 643 14.26 -4.82 21.77
C GLU A 643 13.65 -6.18 21.39
N THR A 644 13.93 -6.67 20.18
CA THR A 644 13.45 -7.98 19.70
C THR A 644 14.29 -9.15 20.23
N TYR A 645 15.59 -8.94 20.43
CA TYR A 645 16.49 -9.92 21.04
C TYR A 645 17.67 -9.31 21.81
N CYS A 646 18.37 -8.31 21.25
CA CYS A 646 19.62 -7.73 21.77
C CYS A 646 20.83 -8.70 21.75
N ILE A 647 21.50 -8.85 20.60
CA ILE A 647 22.65 -9.78 20.46
C ILE A 647 23.80 -9.41 21.40
N SER A 648 24.04 -8.11 21.62
CA SER A 648 25.08 -7.61 22.51
C SER A 648 24.92 -8.06 23.97
N LEU A 649 23.70 -8.41 24.41
CA LEU A 649 23.48 -9.03 25.72
C LEU A 649 24.07 -10.45 25.78
N SER A 650 23.95 -11.23 24.69
CA SER A 650 24.62 -12.54 24.60
C SER A 650 26.14 -12.39 24.68
N GLU A 651 26.68 -11.39 23.97
CA GLU A 651 28.13 -11.12 24.00
C GLU A 651 28.59 -10.77 25.41
N ALA A 652 27.88 -9.87 26.12
CA ALA A 652 28.21 -9.51 27.50
C ALA A 652 28.22 -10.74 28.44
N TRP A 653 27.25 -11.65 28.30
CA TRP A 653 27.24 -12.90 29.06
C TRP A 653 28.39 -13.85 28.71
N GLN A 654 28.79 -13.94 27.44
CA GLN A 654 29.95 -14.73 27.04
C GLN A 654 31.26 -14.22 27.67
N TYR A 655 31.35 -12.93 27.98
CA TYR A 655 32.46 -12.35 28.74
C TYR A 655 32.28 -12.43 30.26
N GLY A 656 31.15 -12.90 30.77
CA GLY A 656 30.85 -13.00 32.20
C GLY A 656 30.46 -11.67 32.84
N LEU A 657 30.01 -10.67 32.05
CA LEU A 657 29.58 -9.38 32.56
C LEU A 657 28.16 -9.47 33.14
N VAL A 658 27.95 -8.89 34.33
CA VAL A 658 26.61 -8.82 34.95
C VAL A 658 25.82 -7.69 34.28
N PRO A 659 24.68 -7.94 33.61
CA PRO A 659 23.93 -6.89 32.94
C PRO A 659 22.98 -6.14 33.89
N ILE A 660 22.81 -4.84 33.66
CA ILE A 660 21.70 -4.03 34.14
C ILE A 660 20.91 -3.59 32.91
N VAL A 661 19.63 -3.94 32.85
CA VAL A 661 18.80 -3.78 31.66
C VAL A 661 17.52 -3.02 31.98
N THR A 662 16.97 -2.32 30.99
CA THR A 662 15.60 -1.82 31.10
C THR A 662 14.58 -2.96 31.05
N ASP A 663 13.53 -2.85 31.86
CA ASP A 663 12.49 -3.85 32.00
C ASP A 663 11.48 -3.80 30.85
N VAL A 664 11.94 -4.11 29.63
CA VAL A 664 11.15 -3.98 28.41
C VAL A 664 11.57 -4.99 27.33
N GLY A 665 10.60 -5.54 26.60
CA GLY A 665 10.85 -6.40 25.45
C GLY A 665 11.77 -7.59 25.72
N ALA A 666 12.72 -7.84 24.83
CA ALA A 666 13.68 -8.92 24.98
C ALA A 666 14.57 -8.81 26.23
N LEU A 667 14.84 -7.59 26.70
CA LEU A 667 15.63 -7.39 27.90
C LEU A 667 14.88 -7.89 29.15
N HIS A 668 13.55 -7.68 29.19
CA HIS A 668 12.68 -8.28 30.21
C HIS A 668 12.72 -9.81 30.15
N ASP A 669 12.54 -10.40 28.97
CA ASP A 669 12.42 -11.84 28.83
C ASP A 669 13.71 -12.60 29.20
N ARG A 670 14.86 -12.02 28.83
CA ARG A 670 16.14 -12.75 28.87
C ARG A 670 16.85 -12.62 30.22
N VAL A 671 16.71 -11.49 30.92
CA VAL A 671 17.31 -11.30 32.24
C VAL A 671 16.33 -11.77 33.32
N THR A 672 16.82 -12.49 34.33
CA THR A 672 16.08 -12.80 35.55
C THR A 672 16.57 -11.86 36.67
N ASP A 673 15.70 -10.95 37.09
CA ASP A 673 16.03 -9.90 38.06
C ASP A 673 16.58 -10.48 39.37
N GLY A 674 17.72 -9.96 39.82
CA GLY A 674 18.38 -10.42 41.04
C GLY A 674 19.11 -11.77 40.94
N VAL A 675 19.09 -12.43 39.78
CA VAL A 675 19.72 -13.75 39.57
C VAL A 675 20.92 -13.64 38.64
N ASN A 676 20.72 -13.26 37.38
CA ASN A 676 21.77 -13.17 36.35
C ASN A 676 21.94 -11.74 35.80
N GLY A 677 21.39 -10.76 36.53
CA GLY A 677 21.40 -9.34 36.20
C GLY A 677 20.35 -8.57 37.01
N TYR A 678 20.20 -7.28 36.71
CA TYR A 678 19.13 -6.44 37.28
C TYR A 678 18.25 -5.84 36.19
N LYS A 679 16.96 -5.72 36.47
CA LYS A 679 15.98 -4.97 35.67
C LYS A 679 15.69 -3.63 36.31
N ILE A 680 15.58 -2.59 35.49
CA ILE A 680 15.24 -1.24 35.93
C ILE A 680 14.15 -0.62 35.04
N PRO A 681 13.34 0.32 35.55
CA PRO A 681 12.41 1.05 34.70
C PRO A 681 13.12 1.92 33.65
N ILE A 682 12.44 2.17 32.52
CA ILE A 682 12.93 3.03 31.44
C ILE A 682 13.20 4.45 31.97
N SER A 683 14.30 5.07 31.50
CA SER A 683 14.68 6.45 31.79
C SER A 683 14.84 6.77 33.29
N ARG A 684 15.34 5.82 34.08
CA ARG A 684 15.62 5.97 35.52
C ARG A 684 17.11 5.82 35.85
N PRO A 685 17.93 6.84 35.56
CA PRO A 685 19.37 6.81 35.83
C PRO A 685 19.69 6.69 37.32
N ASP A 686 18.80 7.19 38.19
CA ASP A 686 18.91 7.07 39.65
C ASP A 686 18.84 5.62 40.14
N ILE A 687 17.94 4.81 39.58
CA ILE A 687 17.84 3.38 39.88
C ILE A 687 19.03 2.62 39.28
N ALA A 688 19.47 2.99 38.07
CA ALA A 688 20.68 2.41 37.47
C ALA A 688 21.91 2.62 38.37
N LEU A 689 22.07 3.84 38.91
CA LEU A 689 23.14 4.18 39.85
C LEU A 689 23.04 3.39 41.15
N GLU A 690 21.83 3.24 41.71
CA GLU A 690 21.59 2.41 42.91
C GLU A 690 22.05 0.96 42.69
N ARG A 691 21.71 0.36 41.54
CA ARG A 691 22.12 -1.01 41.20
C ARG A 691 23.62 -1.13 40.98
N LEU A 692 24.25 -0.13 40.36
CA LEU A 692 25.70 -0.08 40.21
C LEU A 692 26.42 0.03 41.57
N GLU A 693 25.94 0.89 42.47
CA GLU A 693 26.48 1.01 43.83
C GLU A 693 26.29 -0.27 44.65
N LEU A 694 25.18 -0.98 44.48
CA LEU A 694 24.96 -2.29 45.11
C LEU A 694 25.97 -3.33 44.61
N LEU A 695 26.21 -3.42 43.31
CA LEU A 695 27.20 -4.34 42.72
C LEU A 695 28.65 -3.96 43.10
N ARG A 696 28.92 -2.67 43.29
CA ARG A 696 30.21 -2.17 43.76
C ARG A 696 30.45 -2.48 45.25
N SER A 697 29.41 -2.34 46.08
CA SER A 697 29.52 -2.50 47.54
C SER A 697 29.39 -3.95 48.01
N SER A 698 28.80 -4.85 47.22
CA SER A 698 28.59 -6.25 47.57
C SER A 698 29.26 -7.22 46.59
N GLU A 699 30.46 -7.65 46.98
CA GLU A 699 31.23 -8.71 46.32
C GLU A 699 30.43 -10.03 46.22
N GLU A 700 29.71 -10.39 47.28
CA GLU A 700 28.90 -11.61 47.32
C GLU A 700 27.80 -11.61 46.25
N ILE A 701 27.06 -10.50 46.12
CA ILE A 701 25.99 -10.37 45.13
C ILE A 701 26.58 -10.43 43.72
N ARG A 702 27.65 -9.66 43.45
CA ARG A 702 28.28 -9.62 42.13
C ARG A 702 28.81 -11.00 41.70
N HIS A 703 29.51 -11.69 42.61
CA HIS A 703 30.02 -13.04 42.34
C HIS A 703 28.89 -14.06 42.14
N LYS A 704 27.82 -13.98 42.94
CA LYS A 704 26.66 -14.86 42.80
C LYS A 704 25.99 -14.67 41.44
N MET A 705 25.81 -13.43 41.00
CA MET A 705 25.24 -13.11 39.70
C MET A 705 26.12 -13.58 38.54
N MET A 706 27.42 -13.33 38.63
CA MET A 706 28.38 -13.79 37.63
C MET A 706 28.38 -15.31 37.47
N LYS A 707 28.25 -16.07 38.57
CA LYS A 707 28.12 -17.54 38.53
C LYS A 707 26.81 -18.05 37.91
N ALA A 708 25.77 -17.22 37.92
CA ALA A 708 24.48 -17.56 37.30
C ALA A 708 24.47 -17.31 35.78
N ILE A 709 25.58 -16.82 35.21
CA ILE A 709 25.76 -16.66 33.77
C ILE A 709 26.30 -17.97 33.21
N GLY A 710 25.52 -18.63 32.34
CA GLY A 710 25.86 -19.90 31.71
C GLY A 710 25.45 -19.95 30.23
N PRO A 711 25.94 -20.95 29.48
CA PRO A 711 25.71 -21.08 28.04
C PRO A 711 24.23 -21.17 27.64
N GLU A 712 23.35 -21.60 28.54
CA GLU A 712 21.90 -21.65 28.34
C GLU A 712 21.24 -20.27 28.14
N LEU A 713 21.94 -19.17 28.43
CA LEU A 713 21.41 -17.80 28.31
C LEU A 713 21.48 -17.23 26.88
N TRP A 714 22.18 -17.90 25.96
CA TRP A 714 22.28 -17.47 24.57
C TRP A 714 22.11 -18.63 23.58
N THR A 715 21.68 -18.28 22.37
CA THR A 715 21.52 -19.24 21.29
C THR A 715 22.87 -19.64 20.70
N HIS A 716 23.12 -20.95 20.60
CA HIS A 716 24.30 -21.52 19.95
C HIS A 716 24.09 -21.64 18.44
N GLU A 717 25.13 -21.31 17.66
CA GLU A 717 25.08 -21.31 16.19
C GLU A 717 24.75 -22.69 15.60
N GLY A 718 25.41 -23.75 16.08
CA GLY A 718 25.22 -25.11 15.57
C GLY A 718 23.79 -25.63 15.72
N ASP A 719 23.19 -25.47 16.89
CA ASP A 719 21.82 -25.90 17.17
C ASP A 719 20.81 -25.07 16.36
N TYR A 720 21.03 -23.76 16.25
CA TYR A 720 20.20 -22.87 15.45
C TYR A 720 20.26 -23.24 13.96
N ALA A 721 21.47 -23.43 13.42
CA ALA A 721 21.68 -23.79 12.02
C ALA A 721 21.02 -25.13 11.69
N ALA A 722 21.19 -26.15 12.54
CA ALA A 722 20.56 -27.46 12.36
C ALA A 722 19.02 -27.36 12.40
N GLY A 723 18.47 -26.60 13.35
CA GLY A 723 17.03 -26.35 13.44
C GLY A 723 16.47 -25.59 12.23
N LEU A 724 17.18 -24.55 11.77
CA LEU A 724 16.79 -23.76 10.60
C LEU A 724 16.87 -24.57 9.31
N LEU A 725 17.90 -25.39 9.14
CA LEU A 725 18.03 -26.28 8.00
C LEU A 725 16.85 -27.27 7.95
N LYS A 726 16.52 -27.90 9.08
CA LYS A 726 15.34 -28.78 9.17
C LYS A 726 14.07 -28.02 8.76
N LEU A 727 13.88 -26.80 9.25
CA LEU A 727 12.74 -25.96 8.88
C LEU A 727 12.72 -25.65 7.37
N TYR A 728 13.86 -25.29 6.76
CA TYR A 728 13.93 -25.12 5.30
C TYR A 728 13.54 -26.38 4.56
N HIS A 729 13.95 -27.57 5.03
CA HIS A 729 13.56 -28.83 4.41
C HIS A 729 12.05 -29.09 4.49
N ASP A 730 11.44 -28.75 5.63
CA ASP A 730 10.01 -28.91 5.90
C ASP A 730 9.14 -27.95 5.07
N LEU A 731 9.64 -26.73 4.84
CA LEU A 731 8.95 -25.69 4.07
C LEU A 731 9.15 -25.80 2.55
N ALA A 732 10.28 -26.34 2.11
CA ALA A 732 10.60 -26.46 0.69
C ALA A 732 9.58 -27.35 -0.06
N PRO A 733 9.33 -27.08 -1.36
CA PRO A 733 8.44 -27.89 -2.19
C PRO A 733 8.71 -29.40 -2.05
N ARG A 734 7.63 -30.18 -1.94
CA ARG A 734 7.67 -31.66 -1.92
C ARG A 734 7.89 -32.22 -3.33
N ARG A 735 7.37 -31.52 -4.35
CA ARG A 735 7.65 -31.77 -5.77
C ARG A 735 8.53 -30.66 -6.33
N VAL A 736 9.41 -31.05 -7.25
CA VAL A 736 10.24 -30.10 -7.98
C VAL A 736 9.36 -29.27 -8.90
N LEU A 737 9.51 -27.95 -8.82
CA LEU A 737 8.92 -27.01 -9.77
C LEU A 737 9.89 -26.74 -10.93
N GLY A 738 9.33 -26.33 -12.06
CA GLY A 738 10.04 -25.98 -13.29
C GLY A 738 10.58 -24.56 -13.30
N VAL A 739 11.55 -24.35 -14.18
CA VAL A 739 12.09 -23.02 -14.52
C VAL A 739 11.16 -22.34 -15.53
N SER A 740 10.88 -21.06 -15.33
CA SER A 740 10.04 -20.25 -16.23
C SER A 740 10.37 -18.76 -16.11
N GLU A 741 9.76 -17.94 -16.97
CA GLU A 741 9.79 -16.46 -16.88
C GLU A 741 8.48 -15.96 -16.24
N LEU A 742 8.15 -16.45 -15.04
CA LEU A 742 6.88 -16.13 -14.41
C LEU A 742 6.94 -14.74 -13.76
N MET A 743 6.09 -13.81 -14.21
CA MET A 743 6.06 -12.43 -13.75
C MET A 743 4.71 -12.11 -13.12
N LEU A 744 4.49 -12.54 -11.89
CA LEU A 744 3.28 -12.23 -11.12
C LEU A 744 3.40 -10.85 -10.45
N ASP A 745 2.29 -10.09 -10.51
CA ASP A 745 2.03 -8.91 -9.69
C ASP A 745 0.77 -9.13 -8.84
N ALA A 746 0.49 -8.19 -7.93
CA ALA A 746 -0.68 -8.21 -7.06
C ALA A 746 -2.00 -8.38 -7.84
N GLY A 747 -2.16 -7.70 -8.98
CA GLY A 747 -3.35 -7.82 -9.83
C GLY A 747 -3.53 -9.21 -10.43
N GLN A 748 -2.43 -9.83 -10.86
CA GLN A 748 -2.44 -11.18 -11.43
C GLN A 748 -2.75 -12.28 -10.40
N ILE A 749 -2.56 -12.02 -9.11
CA ILE A 749 -2.93 -12.93 -8.00
C ILE A 749 -4.25 -12.52 -7.32
N HIS A 750 -5.11 -11.78 -8.02
CA HIS A 750 -6.45 -11.39 -7.56
C HIS A 750 -6.46 -10.47 -6.34
N LEU A 751 -5.40 -9.68 -6.14
CA LEU A 751 -5.38 -8.56 -5.20
C LEU A 751 -5.69 -7.28 -5.94
N LEU A 752 -6.36 -6.34 -5.26
CA LEU A 752 -6.38 -4.97 -5.73
C LEU A 752 -5.00 -4.36 -5.44
N PRO A 753 -4.24 -3.92 -6.46
CA PRO A 753 -2.94 -3.31 -6.23
C PRO A 753 -3.14 -1.95 -5.57
N ILE A 754 -2.66 -1.81 -4.33
CA ILE A 754 -2.59 -0.52 -3.62
C ILE A 754 -1.12 -0.14 -3.48
N PRO A 755 -0.66 0.99 -4.03
CA PRO A 755 0.77 1.34 -3.99
C PRO A 755 1.23 1.79 -2.60
N SER A 756 0.32 2.45 -1.88
CA SER A 756 0.55 3.14 -0.61
C SER A 756 -0.52 2.76 0.39
N TRP A 757 -0.18 2.74 1.68
CA TRP A 757 -1.16 2.66 2.77
C TRP A 757 -1.44 4.04 3.39
N LYS A 758 -0.49 4.97 3.34
CA LYS A 758 -0.63 6.33 3.93
C LYS A 758 -1.67 7.19 3.20
N HIS A 759 -1.83 6.98 1.89
CA HIS A 759 -2.66 7.83 1.02
C HIS A 759 -4.00 7.18 0.61
N GLN A 760 -4.44 6.14 1.32
CA GLN A 760 -5.70 5.46 1.03
C GLN A 760 -6.85 6.08 1.84
N ALA A 761 -8.01 6.25 1.20
CA ALA A 761 -9.23 6.47 1.96
C ALA A 761 -9.60 5.18 2.72
N PRO A 762 -9.98 5.26 4.02
CA PRO A 762 -10.51 4.09 4.71
C PRO A 762 -11.67 3.50 3.90
N PRO A 763 -11.67 2.19 3.64
CA PRO A 763 -12.76 1.56 2.91
C PRO A 763 -14.05 1.67 3.74
N ARG A 764 -15.19 2.03 3.12
CA ARG A 764 -16.47 2.22 3.84
C ARG A 764 -17.00 0.90 4.40
N HIS A 765 -16.63 -0.21 3.75
CA HIS A 765 -16.85 -1.58 4.17
C HIS A 765 -15.58 -2.42 3.91
N ILE A 766 -15.31 -3.48 4.67
CA ILE A 766 -14.11 -4.36 4.51
C ILE A 766 -13.95 -4.97 3.10
N PHE A 767 -14.98 -4.87 2.25
CA PHE A 767 -14.99 -5.40 0.89
C PHE A 767 -14.92 -4.30 -0.18
N ASP A 768 -14.96 -3.03 0.21
CA ASP A 768 -14.82 -1.94 -0.74
C ASP A 768 -13.35 -1.82 -1.15
N PRO A 769 -13.04 -1.72 -2.45
CA PRO A 769 -11.69 -1.47 -2.90
C PRO A 769 -11.20 -0.13 -2.33
N PRO A 770 -9.99 -0.06 -1.72
CA PRO A 770 -9.35 1.20 -1.41
C PRO A 770 -9.30 2.09 -2.66
N LEU A 771 -9.82 3.30 -2.56
CA LEU A 771 -9.75 4.29 -3.63
C LEU A 771 -8.51 5.15 -3.39
N ILE A 772 -7.69 5.32 -4.43
CA ILE A 772 -6.56 6.26 -4.44
C ILE A 772 -7.13 7.66 -4.15
N ARG A 773 -6.52 8.38 -3.20
CA ARG A 773 -6.87 9.77 -2.95
C ARG A 773 -6.31 10.66 -4.05
N ASP A 774 -7.08 10.82 -5.13
CA ASP A 774 -6.81 11.82 -6.18
C ASP A 774 -7.15 13.25 -5.73
N LEU A 775 -7.73 13.38 -4.53
CA LEU A 775 -8.20 14.61 -3.91
C LEU A 775 -7.47 14.84 -2.59
N SER A 776 -7.02 16.07 -2.36
CA SER A 776 -6.46 16.53 -1.09
C SER A 776 -7.28 17.70 -0.57
N VAL A 777 -7.42 17.84 0.75
CA VAL A 777 -8.08 19.01 1.37
C VAL A 777 -7.10 20.13 1.74
N SER A 778 -5.81 19.87 1.56
CA SER A 778 -4.71 20.85 1.69
C SER A 778 -3.89 20.88 0.40
N LEU A 779 -3.21 22.00 0.13
CA LEU A 779 -2.38 22.12 -1.08
C LEU A 779 -1.22 21.11 -1.02
N PRO A 780 -1.10 20.16 -1.98
CA PRO A 780 -0.04 19.13 -1.92
C PRO A 780 1.37 19.67 -2.14
N ALA A 781 1.50 20.79 -2.84
CA ALA A 781 2.78 21.42 -3.12
C ALA A 781 3.16 22.45 -2.04
N GLN A 782 4.42 22.39 -1.59
CA GLN A 782 4.96 23.42 -0.71
C GLN A 782 5.20 24.71 -1.49
N ILE A 783 4.52 25.79 -1.09
CA ILE A 783 4.72 27.12 -1.64
C ILE A 783 5.44 27.98 -0.61
N THR A 784 6.65 28.42 -0.96
CA THR A 784 7.50 29.25 -0.12
C THR A 784 7.32 30.75 -0.37
N ASP A 785 6.72 31.11 -1.51
CA ASP A 785 6.47 32.49 -1.92
C ASP A 785 5.36 32.55 -2.98
N TRP A 786 4.55 33.60 -2.95
CA TRP A 786 3.54 33.88 -3.97
C TRP A 786 3.95 35.10 -4.78
N PHE A 787 4.02 34.94 -6.10
CA PHE A 787 4.54 35.98 -6.98
C PHE A 787 3.47 36.61 -7.88
N ALA A 788 2.30 35.97 -8.03
CA ALA A 788 1.16 36.51 -8.76
C ALA A 788 -0.16 36.07 -8.12
N ILE A 789 -1.10 37.01 -8.00
CA ILE A 789 -2.50 36.79 -7.64
C ILE A 789 -3.31 37.41 -8.77
N GLN A 790 -3.95 36.57 -9.59
CA GLN A 790 -4.52 36.97 -10.88
C GLN A 790 -3.47 37.53 -11.86
N GLY A 791 -3.72 37.39 -13.16
CA GLY A 791 -2.83 37.89 -14.21
C GLY A 791 -2.19 36.80 -15.08
N ALA A 792 -2.57 35.54 -14.87
CA ALA A 792 -2.30 34.51 -15.86
C ALA A 792 -3.22 34.73 -17.08
N GLN A 793 -2.68 34.49 -18.28
CA GLN A 793 -3.52 34.25 -19.44
C GLN A 793 -3.98 32.81 -19.39
N CYS A 794 -5.29 32.60 -19.29
CA CYS A 794 -5.87 31.27 -19.23
C CYS A 794 -7.20 31.18 -19.97
N TYR A 795 -7.48 29.98 -20.47
CA TYR A 795 -8.74 29.63 -21.11
C TYR A 795 -9.08 28.17 -20.79
N LEU A 796 -10.36 27.89 -20.58
CA LEU A 796 -10.87 26.53 -20.39
C LEU A 796 -11.45 26.02 -21.70
N ASP A 797 -10.98 24.85 -22.13
CA ASP A 797 -11.51 24.16 -23.32
C ASP A 797 -12.85 23.49 -22.97
N ASP A 798 -12.92 22.80 -21.83
CA ASP A 798 -14.14 22.15 -21.35
C ASP A 798 -14.17 21.95 -19.83
N ILE A 799 -15.39 21.81 -19.28
CA ILE A 799 -15.66 21.28 -17.94
C ILE A 799 -16.57 20.07 -18.10
N CYS A 800 -16.21 18.92 -17.51
CA CYS A 800 -16.95 17.67 -17.60
C CYS A 800 -17.23 17.24 -19.06
N HIS A 801 -16.24 17.46 -19.96
CA HIS A 801 -16.34 17.23 -21.40
C HIS A 801 -17.41 18.08 -22.12
N HIS A 802 -17.91 19.12 -21.44
CA HIS A 802 -18.83 20.10 -21.97
C HIS A 802 -18.08 21.36 -22.39
N VAL A 803 -18.13 21.67 -23.69
CA VAL A 803 -17.44 22.84 -24.27
C VAL A 803 -18.09 24.14 -23.79
N LEU A 804 -17.28 25.07 -23.32
CA LEU A 804 -17.73 26.32 -22.70
C LEU A 804 -17.97 27.41 -23.76
N VAL A 805 -19.20 27.47 -24.27
CA VAL A 805 -19.73 28.58 -25.10
C VAL A 805 -20.65 29.48 -24.28
N GLU A 806 -20.95 30.68 -24.76
CA GLU A 806 -21.88 31.60 -24.09
C GLU A 806 -23.25 30.91 -23.87
N GLY A 807 -23.69 30.77 -22.61
CA GLY A 807 -24.92 30.06 -22.24
C GLY A 807 -24.78 28.56 -21.97
N ALA A 808 -23.56 28.01 -21.94
CA ALA A 808 -23.28 26.59 -21.68
C ALA A 808 -23.86 26.07 -20.35
N GLU A 809 -24.03 26.94 -19.35
CA GLU A 809 -24.64 26.59 -18.06
C GLU A 809 -26.08 26.08 -18.19
N LYS A 810 -26.80 26.48 -19.26
CA LYS A 810 -28.21 26.10 -19.49
C LYS A 810 -28.37 24.75 -20.19
N THR A 811 -27.32 24.24 -20.82
CA THR A 811 -27.35 23.01 -21.63
C THR A 811 -26.50 21.88 -21.03
N PHE A 812 -25.84 22.14 -19.91
CA PHE A 812 -25.06 21.16 -19.18
C PHE A 812 -25.92 19.98 -18.70
N LYS A 813 -25.38 18.76 -18.83
CA LYS A 813 -25.99 17.53 -18.32
C LYS A 813 -25.19 17.04 -17.11
N PRO A 814 -25.85 16.50 -16.07
CA PRO A 814 -25.15 15.97 -14.91
C PRO A 814 -24.07 14.95 -15.28
N ALA A 815 -22.90 15.08 -14.68
CA ALA A 815 -21.75 14.24 -14.92
C ALA A 815 -21.34 13.48 -13.65
N ASP A 816 -21.02 12.20 -13.80
CA ASP A 816 -20.58 11.34 -12.69
C ASP A 816 -19.16 11.64 -12.19
N GLU A 817 -18.40 12.43 -12.95
CA GLU A 817 -17.01 12.77 -12.70
C GLU A 817 -16.76 14.24 -13.05
N PHE A 818 -15.93 14.90 -12.24
CA PHE A 818 -15.44 16.25 -12.53
C PHE A 818 -14.23 16.14 -13.47
N HIS A 819 -14.31 16.80 -14.61
CA HIS A 819 -13.19 16.99 -15.54
C HIS A 819 -13.01 18.48 -15.81
N VAL A 820 -11.78 18.93 -15.95
CA VAL A 820 -11.47 20.28 -16.42
C VAL A 820 -10.23 20.25 -17.29
N ARG A 821 -10.28 20.90 -18.44
CA ARG A 821 -9.17 20.99 -19.38
C ARG A 821 -9.05 22.41 -19.93
N GLY A 822 -7.82 22.86 -20.13
CA GLY A 822 -7.57 24.19 -20.66
C GLY A 822 -6.09 24.48 -20.82
N TRP A 823 -5.75 25.76 -20.91
CA TRP A 823 -4.37 26.22 -20.91
C TRP A 823 -4.20 27.45 -20.01
N LEU A 824 -3.00 27.60 -19.46
CA LEU A 824 -2.61 28.71 -18.60
C LEU A 824 -1.10 29.00 -18.74
N PHE A 825 -0.76 30.27 -18.89
CA PHE A 825 0.60 30.79 -18.74
C PHE A 825 0.60 32.18 -18.09
N LEU A 826 1.72 32.58 -17.51
CA LEU A 826 1.92 33.94 -16.98
C LEU A 826 2.81 34.73 -17.93
N PRO A 827 2.47 36.00 -18.24
CA PRO A 827 3.39 36.89 -18.94
C PRO A 827 4.76 36.93 -18.24
N ASP A 828 5.84 36.95 -19.01
CA ASP A 828 7.23 36.99 -18.53
C ASP A 828 7.73 35.74 -17.77
N VAL A 829 6.97 34.62 -17.81
CA VAL A 829 7.35 33.34 -17.20
C VAL A 829 7.45 32.24 -18.25
N SER A 830 8.68 31.84 -18.60
CA SER A 830 8.96 30.85 -19.64
C SER A 830 8.96 29.38 -19.17
N THR A 831 8.76 29.13 -17.88
CA THR A 831 8.74 27.78 -17.29
C THR A 831 7.31 27.33 -17.00
N SER A 832 6.94 26.09 -17.38
CA SER A 832 5.59 25.57 -17.15
C SER A 832 5.27 25.36 -15.66
N GLY A 833 6.10 24.66 -14.90
CA GLY A 833 5.77 24.29 -13.50
C GLY A 833 4.65 23.26 -13.36
N GLN A 834 4.27 22.97 -12.12
CA GLN A 834 3.20 22.03 -11.77
C GLN A 834 1.86 22.76 -11.58
N VAL A 835 0.76 22.17 -12.05
CA VAL A 835 -0.58 22.76 -11.92
C VAL A 835 -1.42 21.96 -10.97
N TYR A 836 -2.12 22.67 -10.08
CA TYR A 836 -3.15 22.13 -9.23
C TYR A 836 -4.46 22.88 -9.52
N VAL A 837 -5.54 22.13 -9.61
CA VAL A 837 -6.90 22.68 -9.60
C VAL A 837 -7.39 22.63 -8.17
N VAL A 838 -8.01 23.70 -7.69
CA VAL A 838 -8.64 23.76 -6.37
C VAL A 838 -10.11 24.10 -6.53
N LEU A 839 -10.98 23.27 -5.94
CA LEU A 839 -12.39 23.59 -5.74
C LEU A 839 -12.53 24.27 -4.40
N ILE A 840 -13.05 25.49 -4.42
CA ILE A 840 -13.14 26.37 -3.26
C ILE A 840 -14.62 26.50 -2.92
N SER A 841 -15.03 25.92 -1.78
CA SER A 841 -16.46 25.87 -1.42
C SER A 841 -17.01 27.26 -1.16
N GLU A 842 -18.22 27.53 -1.65
CA GLU A 842 -18.99 28.74 -1.34
C GLU A 842 -19.81 28.58 -0.05
N ASP A 843 -20.25 27.35 0.23
CA ASP A 843 -21.15 27.03 1.34
C ASP A 843 -20.40 26.84 2.67
N ASP A 844 -19.18 26.28 2.62
CA ASP A 844 -18.31 26.09 3.77
C ASP A 844 -16.97 26.85 3.58
N PRO A 845 -16.70 27.89 4.38
CA PRO A 845 -15.48 28.68 4.25
C PRO A 845 -14.18 27.88 4.51
N SER A 846 -14.26 26.72 5.18
CA SER A 846 -13.09 25.87 5.49
C SER A 846 -12.80 24.78 4.45
N SER A 847 -13.75 24.48 3.57
CA SER A 847 -13.64 23.37 2.62
C SER A 847 -12.90 23.76 1.33
N LEU A 848 -11.76 23.10 1.09
CA LEU A 848 -10.97 23.17 -0.14
C LEU A 848 -10.73 21.76 -0.67
N ILE A 849 -10.76 21.58 -1.99
CA ILE A 849 -10.47 20.29 -2.63
C ILE A 849 -9.45 20.51 -3.74
N PHE A 850 -8.21 20.10 -3.50
CA PHE A 850 -7.09 20.16 -4.42
C PHE A 850 -6.96 18.87 -5.22
N MET A 851 -6.65 19.00 -6.50
CA MET A 851 -6.31 17.89 -7.38
C MET A 851 -5.16 18.30 -8.29
N LYS A 852 -4.25 17.36 -8.55
CA LYS A 852 -3.11 17.60 -9.44
C LYS A 852 -3.57 17.50 -10.90
N ALA A 853 -3.21 18.47 -11.72
CA ALA A 853 -3.48 18.43 -13.15
C ALA A 853 -2.27 17.91 -13.93
N GLU A 854 -2.54 17.14 -14.98
CA GLU A 854 -1.53 16.73 -15.95
C GLU A 854 -1.23 17.87 -16.92
N ARG A 855 0.05 18.05 -17.26
CA ARG A 855 0.49 19.10 -18.21
C ARG A 855 0.40 18.60 -19.64
N GLU A 856 -0.22 19.39 -20.51
CA GLU A 856 -0.34 19.10 -21.95
C GLU A 856 0.53 20.03 -22.80
N ILE A 857 1.03 19.51 -23.94
CA ILE A 857 1.73 20.32 -24.95
C ILE A 857 0.70 21.04 -25.81
N ARG A 858 0.84 22.37 -25.98
CA ARG A 858 -0.08 23.22 -26.75
C ARG A 858 0.68 24.11 -27.73
N THR A 859 1.03 23.54 -28.88
CA THR A 859 1.79 24.24 -29.94
C THR A 859 1.01 25.38 -30.58
N ASP A 860 -0.31 25.23 -30.67
CA ASP A 860 -1.25 26.25 -31.11
C ASP A 860 -1.14 27.54 -30.29
N ILE A 861 -0.98 27.41 -28.97
CA ILE A 861 -0.82 28.55 -28.06
C ILE A 861 0.55 29.22 -28.22
N SER A 862 1.61 28.44 -28.42
CA SER A 862 2.94 28.98 -28.73
C SER A 862 2.99 29.73 -30.07
N GLU A 863 2.18 29.34 -31.06
CA GLU A 863 2.04 30.07 -32.33
C GLU A 863 1.26 31.38 -32.17
N LEU A 864 0.19 31.38 -31.36
CA LEU A 864 -0.67 32.54 -31.12
C LEU A 864 0.02 33.65 -30.30
N PHE A 865 0.82 33.28 -29.30
CA PHE A 865 1.39 34.22 -28.32
C PHE A 865 2.91 34.35 -28.40
N GLY A 866 3.58 33.62 -29.30
CA GLY A 866 5.01 33.72 -29.56
C GLY A 866 5.91 32.76 -28.75
N SER A 867 7.22 32.83 -29.01
CA SER A 867 8.24 31.89 -28.50
C SER A 867 8.53 31.98 -27.00
N GLU A 868 7.99 32.99 -26.32
CA GLU A 868 8.20 33.23 -24.89
C GLU A 868 7.21 32.42 -24.02
N VAL A 869 6.18 31.81 -24.62
CA VAL A 869 5.20 30.96 -23.93
C VAL A 869 5.75 29.53 -23.71
N PRO A 870 5.58 28.95 -22.51
CA PRO A 870 5.99 27.57 -22.25
C PRO A 870 5.27 26.58 -23.17
N ARG A 871 6.02 25.66 -23.81
CA ARG A 871 5.47 24.62 -24.70
C ARG A 871 4.41 23.72 -24.03
N ARG A 872 4.51 23.53 -22.71
CA ARG A 872 3.52 22.80 -21.90
C ARG A 872 2.63 23.77 -21.13
N SER A 873 1.87 24.61 -21.86
CA SER A 873 0.92 25.55 -21.28
C SER A 873 -0.46 24.94 -21.01
N GLY A 874 -0.77 23.79 -21.61
CA GLY A 874 -2.02 23.06 -21.37
C GLY A 874 -2.06 22.33 -20.04
N PHE A 875 -3.28 22.06 -19.55
CA PHE A 875 -3.54 21.21 -18.40
C PHE A 875 -4.86 20.44 -18.53
N SER A 876 -4.94 19.25 -17.91
CA SER A 876 -6.17 18.48 -17.73
C SER A 876 -6.20 17.86 -16.34
N ALA A 877 -7.37 17.85 -15.70
CA ALA A 877 -7.63 17.13 -14.45
C ALA A 877 -8.95 16.38 -14.54
N LYS A 878 -8.98 15.16 -14.00
CA LYS A 878 -10.16 14.30 -13.96
C LYS A 878 -10.26 13.59 -12.62
N VAL A 879 -11.41 13.68 -11.96
CA VAL A 879 -11.63 13.06 -10.65
C VAL A 879 -13.11 12.81 -10.34
N ALA A 880 -13.40 11.81 -9.52
CA ALA A 880 -14.76 11.55 -9.04
C ALA A 880 -14.99 12.22 -7.67
N LEU A 881 -15.93 13.17 -7.60
CA LEU A 881 -16.33 13.84 -6.36
C LEU A 881 -17.42 13.01 -5.65
N ARG A 882 -17.03 12.13 -4.72
CA ARG A 882 -17.94 11.14 -4.11
C ARG A 882 -18.13 11.31 -2.60
N GLY A 883 -19.39 11.51 -2.20
CA GLY A 883 -19.86 11.53 -0.80
C GLY A 883 -20.27 12.93 -0.31
N LYS A 884 -20.98 12.99 0.82
CA LYS A 884 -21.53 14.25 1.34
C LYS A 884 -20.51 15.36 1.62
N TRP A 885 -19.24 15.01 1.85
CA TRP A 885 -18.19 15.97 2.17
C TRP A 885 -17.76 16.84 0.96
N CYS A 886 -18.08 16.40 -0.26
CA CYS A 886 -17.81 17.15 -1.49
C CYS A 886 -19.09 17.69 -2.15
N GLU A 887 -20.22 17.67 -1.43
CA GLU A 887 -21.47 18.29 -1.88
C GLU A 887 -21.44 19.79 -1.60
N GLY A 888 -22.05 20.56 -2.51
CA GLY A 888 -22.15 22.01 -2.40
C GLY A 888 -21.69 22.72 -3.67
N ARG A 889 -21.62 24.04 -3.57
CA ARG A 889 -21.15 24.92 -4.65
C ARG A 889 -19.68 25.22 -4.50
N TYR A 890 -18.97 25.20 -5.62
CA TYR A 890 -17.53 25.40 -5.67
C TYR A 890 -17.14 26.38 -6.78
N ARG A 891 -16.23 27.30 -6.46
CA ARG A 891 -15.46 28.07 -7.44
C ARG A 891 -14.19 27.31 -7.83
N ILE A 892 -13.74 27.47 -9.06
CA ILE A 892 -12.55 26.78 -9.56
C ILE A 892 -11.36 27.74 -9.56
N GLY A 893 -10.32 27.39 -8.79
CA GLY A 893 -9.02 28.06 -8.81
C GLY A 893 -7.95 27.18 -9.46
N ILE A 894 -6.95 27.82 -10.05
CA ILE A 894 -5.74 27.19 -10.58
C ILE A 894 -4.54 27.72 -9.82
N ILE A 895 -3.66 26.81 -9.40
CA ILE A 895 -2.38 27.13 -8.76
C ILE A 895 -1.27 26.58 -9.65
N ASN A 896 -0.42 27.47 -10.17
CA ASN A 896 0.78 27.08 -10.89
C ASN A 896 2.01 27.25 -9.99
N VAL A 897 2.73 26.16 -9.74
CA VAL A 897 3.90 26.12 -8.86
C VAL A 897 5.16 25.95 -9.68
N ILE A 898 6.05 26.94 -9.59
CA ILE A 898 7.34 26.99 -10.31
C ILE A 898 8.44 27.17 -9.28
N ASN A 899 9.32 26.18 -9.14
CA ASN A 899 10.48 26.22 -8.22
C ASN A 899 10.09 26.61 -6.78
N GLY A 900 8.97 26.07 -6.27
CA GLY A 900 8.47 26.37 -4.92
C GLY A 900 7.78 27.73 -4.77
N ARG A 901 7.53 28.45 -5.87
CA ARG A 901 6.77 29.71 -5.89
C ARG A 901 5.41 29.50 -6.57
N GLY A 902 4.36 30.04 -5.97
CA GLY A 902 2.99 29.90 -6.45
C GLY A 902 2.48 31.12 -7.21
N ALA A 903 1.67 30.86 -8.22
CA ALA A 903 0.76 31.84 -8.81
C ALA A 903 -0.67 31.31 -8.76
N PHE A 904 -1.59 32.13 -8.26
CA PHE A 904 -3.01 31.78 -8.11
C PHE A 904 -3.88 32.51 -9.14
N GLN A 905 -4.76 31.75 -9.78
CA GLN A 905 -5.71 32.25 -10.77
C GLN A 905 -7.10 31.66 -10.47
N LEU A 906 -8.02 32.47 -9.94
CA LEU A 906 -9.44 32.13 -9.83
C LEU A 906 -10.10 32.28 -11.20
N LEU A 907 -10.89 31.28 -11.61
CA LEU A 907 -11.56 31.26 -12.92
C LEU A 907 -12.95 31.88 -12.84
N SER A 908 -13.52 32.21 -14.00
CA SER A 908 -14.91 32.68 -14.13
C SER A 908 -15.95 31.56 -14.12
N TYR A 909 -15.56 30.34 -13.71
CA TYR A 909 -16.41 29.16 -13.73
C TYR A 909 -16.38 28.44 -12.38
N GLY A 910 -17.52 27.83 -12.05
CA GLY A 910 -17.74 27.02 -10.85
C GLY A 910 -18.58 25.78 -11.16
N ILE A 911 -18.82 24.95 -10.16
CA ILE A 911 -19.66 23.76 -10.24
C ILE A 911 -20.57 23.63 -9.02
N GLU A 912 -21.69 22.94 -9.18
CA GLU A 912 -22.57 22.48 -8.10
C GLU A 912 -22.55 20.95 -8.06
N VAL A 913 -22.21 20.38 -6.90
CA VAL A 913 -22.10 18.93 -6.69
C VAL A 913 -23.19 18.47 -5.74
N GLU A 914 -23.99 17.50 -6.17
CA GLU A 914 -25.09 16.91 -5.38
C GLU A 914 -25.20 15.42 -5.70
N GLU A 915 -25.45 14.60 -4.68
CA GLU A 915 -25.53 13.13 -4.81
C GLU A 915 -24.26 12.49 -5.41
N GLY A 916 -23.10 13.13 -5.21
CA GLY A 916 -21.82 12.68 -5.76
C GLY A 916 -21.68 12.84 -7.28
N ARG A 917 -22.46 13.75 -7.89
CA ARG A 917 -22.39 14.10 -9.32
C ARG A 917 -22.25 15.61 -9.48
N VAL A 918 -21.56 16.04 -10.54
CA VAL A 918 -21.57 17.45 -10.96
C VAL A 918 -22.91 17.72 -11.63
N GLN A 919 -23.79 18.47 -10.96
CA GLN A 919 -25.15 18.73 -11.44
C GLN A 919 -25.22 19.94 -12.36
N LYS A 920 -24.42 20.98 -12.07
CA LYS A 920 -24.43 22.24 -12.83
C LYS A 920 -23.02 22.82 -12.96
N ILE A 921 -22.82 23.58 -14.02
CA ILE A 921 -21.70 24.53 -14.19
C ILE A 921 -22.24 25.93 -13.89
N LEU A 922 -21.45 26.74 -13.20
CA LEU A 922 -21.73 28.14 -12.90
C LEU A 922 -20.76 29.01 -13.70
N ALA A 923 -21.23 30.15 -14.21
CA ALA A 923 -20.40 31.12 -14.93
C ALA A 923 -20.57 32.50 -14.29
N GLU A 924 -19.56 32.95 -13.55
CA GLU A 924 -19.57 34.22 -12.85
C GLU A 924 -18.15 34.79 -12.81
N LYS A 925 -17.98 36.05 -13.23
CA LYS A 925 -16.68 36.71 -13.19
C LYS A 925 -16.42 37.17 -11.74
N PRO A 926 -15.35 36.70 -11.08
CA PRO A 926 -15.15 37.00 -9.66
C PRO A 926 -14.73 38.45 -9.44
N GLU A 927 -15.25 39.05 -8.37
CA GLU A 927 -14.80 40.37 -7.89
C GLU A 927 -13.42 40.28 -7.22
N ASN A 928 -12.68 41.40 -7.19
CA ASN A 928 -11.36 41.46 -6.57
C ASN A 928 -11.36 41.07 -5.08
N SER A 929 -12.43 41.37 -4.36
CA SER A 929 -12.63 41.00 -2.96
C SER A 929 -12.70 39.47 -2.79
N VAL A 930 -13.45 38.78 -3.67
CA VAL A 930 -13.61 37.33 -3.67
C VAL A 930 -12.29 36.64 -4.04
N ILE A 931 -11.60 37.16 -5.07
CA ILE A 931 -10.29 36.66 -5.49
C ILE A 931 -9.30 36.66 -4.31
N LEU A 932 -9.22 37.78 -3.59
CA LEU A 932 -8.31 37.90 -2.45
C LEU A 932 -8.72 37.00 -1.30
N ALA A 933 -10.02 36.92 -0.98
CA ALA A 933 -10.52 36.03 0.06
C ALA A 933 -10.20 34.56 -0.23
N ASP A 934 -10.48 34.10 -1.45
CA ASP A 934 -10.20 32.72 -1.87
C ASP A 934 -8.70 32.42 -1.96
N PHE A 935 -7.89 33.39 -2.39
CA PHE A 935 -6.44 33.30 -2.33
C PHE A 935 -5.96 33.06 -0.90
N PHE A 936 -6.43 33.85 0.07
CA PHE A 936 -6.03 33.69 1.47
C PHE A 936 -6.48 32.35 2.07
N ARG A 937 -7.65 31.84 1.68
CA ARG A 937 -8.09 30.48 2.05
C ARG A 937 -7.10 29.43 1.57
N VAL A 938 -6.64 29.54 0.32
CA VAL A 938 -5.64 28.64 -0.26
C VAL A 938 -4.28 28.76 0.44
N THR A 939 -3.81 29.98 0.73
CA THR A 939 -2.51 30.16 1.39
C THR A 939 -2.49 29.68 2.85
N ASN A 940 -3.62 29.75 3.54
CA ASN A 940 -3.74 29.35 4.93
C ASN A 940 -4.04 27.85 5.12
N GLY A 941 -4.24 27.08 4.03
CA GLY A 941 -4.49 25.63 4.04
C GLY A 941 -3.23 24.74 4.11
N ASP A 942 -2.09 25.26 4.58
CA ASP A 942 -0.77 24.62 4.55
C ASP A 942 -0.45 23.73 5.77
N THR A 943 -1.48 23.29 6.52
CA THR A 943 -1.40 22.44 7.74
C THR A 943 -0.66 23.04 8.94
N VAL A 944 -0.18 24.28 8.84
CA VAL A 944 0.50 24.98 9.94
C VAL A 944 -0.55 25.55 10.90
N LEU A 945 -0.49 25.13 12.17
CA LEU A 945 -1.34 25.69 13.21
C LEU A 945 -0.91 27.13 13.51
N ARG A 946 -1.80 28.09 13.23
CA ARG A 946 -1.58 29.51 13.48
C ARG A 946 -2.28 29.97 14.76
N GLY A 947 -1.74 31.02 15.36
CA GLY A 947 -2.32 31.63 16.58
C GLY A 947 -2.19 30.79 17.86
N VAL A 948 -1.54 29.62 17.81
CA VAL A 948 -1.22 28.80 18.99
C VAL A 948 0.30 28.62 19.12
N PRO A 949 0.81 28.38 20.35
CA PRO A 949 2.19 28.03 20.62
C PRO A 949 2.67 26.82 19.81
N LEU A 950 3.74 27.00 19.06
CA LEU A 950 4.49 25.95 18.38
C LEU A 950 5.78 25.66 19.14
N ALA A 951 6.06 24.37 19.33
CA ALA A 951 7.28 23.91 20.00
C ALA A 951 8.52 23.94 19.11
N ARG A 952 8.36 24.09 17.79
CA ARG A 952 9.44 24.07 16.78
C ARG A 952 8.98 24.70 15.47
N PHE A 953 9.93 25.05 14.60
CA PHE A 953 9.63 25.44 13.22
C PHE A 953 9.15 24.22 12.39
N PRO A 954 8.26 24.41 11.41
CA PRO A 954 7.84 23.34 10.52
C PRO A 954 8.93 23.01 9.49
N ARG A 955 9.58 21.85 9.72
CA ARG A 955 10.48 21.08 8.83
C ARG A 955 11.86 21.69 8.50
N GLY A 956 12.85 20.80 8.43
CA GLY A 956 14.21 21.06 7.93
C GLY A 956 15.16 21.66 8.97
N ARG A 957 16.46 21.51 8.72
CA ARG A 957 17.48 22.28 9.42
C ARG A 957 17.48 23.69 8.84
N LEU A 958 17.42 24.72 9.69
CA LEU A 958 17.41 26.10 9.25
C LEU A 958 18.74 26.77 9.58
N PHE A 959 19.32 27.46 8.61
CA PHE A 959 20.57 28.18 8.74
C PHE A 959 20.30 29.67 8.99
N ALA A 960 20.97 30.25 9.98
CA ALA A 960 20.85 31.69 10.22
C ALA A 960 21.49 32.48 9.07
N GLN A 961 20.78 33.48 8.54
CA GLN A 961 21.32 34.37 7.52
C GLN A 961 22.36 35.33 8.11
N GLU A 962 23.60 35.24 7.64
CA GLU A 962 24.70 36.12 8.11
C GLU A 962 24.76 37.49 7.42
N ARG A 963 24.07 37.67 6.27
CA ARG A 963 24.10 38.90 5.46
C ARG A 963 22.72 39.36 5.01
N GLY A 964 22.39 40.64 5.21
CA GLY A 964 21.11 41.23 4.81
C GLY A 964 20.28 41.67 6.02
N GLU A 965 19.52 42.75 5.86
CA GLU A 965 18.70 43.33 6.92
C GLU A 965 17.24 42.91 6.75
N GLN A 966 16.64 42.34 7.80
CA GLN A 966 15.20 42.10 7.85
C GLN A 966 14.51 43.42 8.21
N LEU A 967 13.81 43.98 7.23
CA LEU A 967 13.00 45.17 7.42
C LEU A 967 11.64 44.76 7.98
N TYR A 968 11.10 45.59 8.87
CA TYR A 968 9.76 45.36 9.42
C TYR A 968 9.11 46.67 9.87
N PHE A 969 7.78 46.62 9.95
CA PHE A 969 6.96 47.63 10.61
C PHE A 969 5.71 46.94 11.17
N LEU A 970 5.27 47.38 12.36
CA LEU A 970 4.07 46.88 13.01
C LEU A 970 2.96 47.94 12.93
N ASP A 971 1.89 47.63 12.19
CA ASP A 971 0.67 48.44 12.11
C ASP A 971 -0.13 48.35 13.42
N ARG A 972 -0.15 47.16 14.03
CA ARG A 972 -0.89 46.85 15.26
C ARG A 972 -0.09 45.87 16.11
N PHE A 973 -0.03 46.12 17.42
CA PHE A 973 0.54 45.20 18.41
C PHE A 973 -0.09 45.47 19.78
N GLU A 974 -1.14 44.74 20.15
CA GLU A 974 -1.94 45.02 21.34
C GLU A 974 -2.53 43.77 21.99
N VAL A 975 -2.89 43.89 23.28
CA VAL A 975 -3.56 42.83 24.03
C VAL A 975 -5.08 42.98 23.89
N LEU A 976 -5.76 41.92 23.46
CA LEU A 976 -7.21 41.94 23.33
C LEU A 976 -7.89 41.85 24.71
N GLY A 977 -8.91 42.68 24.94
CA GLY A 977 -9.72 42.61 26.15
C GLY A 977 -9.00 42.97 27.46
N VAL A 978 -7.92 43.77 27.39
CA VAL A 978 -7.25 44.34 28.56
C VAL A 978 -7.12 45.86 28.39
N GLY A 979 -7.58 46.64 29.38
CA GLY A 979 -7.65 48.11 29.32
C GLY A 979 -9.00 48.66 29.78
N ASP A 980 -9.47 49.74 29.14
CA ASP A 980 -10.71 50.44 29.52
C ASP A 980 -11.96 49.54 29.39
N LYS A 981 -13.00 49.85 30.19
CA LYS A 981 -14.22 49.03 30.32
C LYS A 981 -14.91 48.73 28.99
N GLU A 982 -14.83 49.63 28.01
CA GLU A 982 -15.39 49.43 26.67
C GLU A 982 -14.61 48.37 25.87
N ALA A 983 -13.27 48.37 25.93
CA ALA A 983 -12.44 47.38 25.24
C ALA A 983 -12.63 45.96 25.81
N VAL A 984 -12.83 45.84 27.13
CA VAL A 984 -13.12 44.56 27.79
C VAL A 984 -14.54 44.06 27.48
N ALA A 985 -15.51 44.97 27.35
CA ALA A 985 -16.90 44.63 27.01
C ALA A 985 -17.07 44.24 25.53
N ALA A 986 -16.28 44.81 24.63
CA ALA A 986 -16.33 44.54 23.18
C ALA A 986 -15.55 43.26 22.75
N THR A 987 -14.69 42.71 23.62
CA THR A 987 -13.88 41.52 23.33
C THR A 987 -14.55 40.25 23.89
N PRO A 988 -14.79 39.21 23.07
CA PRO A 988 -15.29 37.91 23.53
C PRO A 988 -14.45 37.35 24.69
N GLU A 989 -15.09 36.74 25.68
CA GLU A 989 -14.40 36.26 26.90
C GLU A 989 -13.27 35.24 26.61
N GLU A 990 -13.45 34.47 25.55
CA GLU A 990 -12.49 33.50 25.03
C GLU A 990 -11.25 34.11 24.36
N GLU A 991 -11.32 35.38 23.93
CA GLU A 991 -10.24 36.13 23.27
C GLU A 991 -9.48 37.06 24.23
N ARG A 992 -9.97 37.21 25.47
CA ARG A 992 -9.36 38.11 26.46
C ARG A 992 -7.94 37.65 26.84
N GLY A 993 -6.97 38.55 26.71
CA GLY A 993 -5.56 38.27 26.96
C GLY A 993 -4.82 37.68 25.76
N ALA A 994 -5.46 37.58 24.57
CA ALA A 994 -4.77 37.28 23.31
C ALA A 994 -3.87 38.45 22.90
N LEU A 995 -2.84 38.18 22.09
CA LEU A 995 -1.98 39.21 21.51
C LEU A 995 -2.25 39.33 20.01
N ALA A 996 -2.79 40.47 19.58
CA ALA A 996 -3.01 40.76 18.16
C ALA A 996 -1.83 41.53 17.59
N LEU A 997 -1.26 41.04 16.48
CA LEU A 997 -0.20 41.70 15.75
C LEU A 997 -0.48 41.73 14.25
N ARG A 998 -0.15 42.86 13.61
CA ARG A 998 -0.27 43.06 12.16
C ARG A 998 0.81 44.03 11.70
N GLY A 999 1.36 43.81 10.52
CA GLY A 999 2.43 44.64 9.97
C GLY A 999 2.91 44.17 8.62
N TRP A 1000 4.14 44.55 8.28
CA TRP A 1000 4.87 44.01 7.14
C TRP A 1000 6.30 43.69 7.55
N SER A 1001 6.88 42.63 6.96
CA SER A 1001 8.28 42.28 7.16
C SER A 1001 8.82 41.47 5.98
N PHE A 1002 10.03 41.76 5.54
CA PHE A 1002 10.72 41.01 4.50
C PHE A 1002 12.23 41.17 4.62
N LEU A 1003 12.98 40.30 3.94
CA LEU A 1003 14.43 40.36 3.92
C LEU A 1003 14.89 41.14 2.68
N ASN A 1004 15.60 42.26 2.90
CA ASN A 1004 16.05 43.14 1.82
C ASN A 1004 16.98 42.37 0.85
N GLY A 1005 16.70 42.47 -0.45
CA GLY A 1005 17.47 41.83 -1.52
C GLY A 1005 17.11 40.36 -1.83
N PHE A 1006 16.16 39.74 -1.12
CA PHE A 1006 15.76 38.35 -1.39
C PHE A 1006 14.56 38.23 -2.35
N GLY A 1007 13.71 39.25 -2.44
CA GLY A 1007 12.53 39.27 -3.31
C GLY A 1007 11.50 38.16 -3.03
N ARG A 1008 11.53 37.55 -1.83
CA ARG A 1008 10.64 36.46 -1.40
C ARG A 1008 10.07 36.76 -0.02
N SER A 1009 8.78 36.47 0.16
CA SER A 1009 8.07 36.68 1.43
C SER A 1009 8.51 35.69 2.48
N GLY A 1010 8.49 34.40 2.19
CA GLY A 1010 8.82 33.35 3.16
C GLY A 1010 7.74 33.18 4.24
N MET A 1011 7.98 32.28 5.18
CA MET A 1011 7.10 32.08 6.34
C MET A 1011 7.52 32.99 7.49
N LEU A 1012 6.56 33.61 8.16
CA LEU A 1012 6.83 34.50 9.29
C LEU A 1012 6.31 33.92 10.60
N TYR A 1013 7.13 34.04 11.64
CA TYR A 1013 6.82 33.63 12.99
C TYR A 1013 7.05 34.79 13.96
N ALA A 1014 6.19 34.89 14.97
CA ALA A 1014 6.50 35.63 16.18
C ALA A 1014 7.14 34.67 17.19
N ALA A 1015 8.41 34.91 17.53
CA ALA A 1015 9.12 34.21 18.59
C ALA A 1015 9.01 35.03 19.90
N MET A 1016 8.36 34.44 20.89
CA MET A 1016 8.24 34.98 22.24
C MET A 1016 9.34 34.37 23.10
N VAL A 1017 10.27 35.19 23.60
CA VAL A 1017 11.42 34.74 24.40
C VAL A 1017 11.32 35.29 25.81
N SER A 1018 11.39 34.41 26.82
CA SER A 1018 11.30 34.82 28.23
C SER A 1018 12.54 35.59 28.67
N ASP A 1019 12.37 36.71 29.38
CA ASP A 1019 13.47 37.46 30.00
C ASP A 1019 14.03 36.75 31.25
N GLU A 1020 13.29 35.80 31.81
CA GLU A 1020 13.56 35.16 33.11
C GLU A 1020 14.02 33.70 32.96
N SER A 1021 13.79 33.06 31.81
CA SER A 1021 14.15 31.67 31.52
C SER A 1021 14.52 31.48 30.06
N ASP A 1022 15.17 30.38 29.70
CA ASP A 1022 15.57 30.07 28.31
C ASP A 1022 14.43 29.50 27.45
N LYS A 1023 13.19 29.81 27.82
CA LYS A 1023 12.01 29.38 27.09
C LYS A 1023 11.75 30.26 25.87
N VAL A 1024 11.50 29.62 24.74
CA VAL A 1024 11.04 30.23 23.49
C VAL A 1024 9.72 29.60 23.08
N VAL A 1025 8.77 30.43 22.65
CA VAL A 1025 7.50 29.98 22.09
C VAL A 1025 7.30 30.63 20.72
N LEU A 1026 7.04 29.82 19.70
CA LEU A 1026 6.80 30.30 18.35
C LEU A 1026 5.31 30.41 18.06
N PHE A 1027 4.93 31.38 17.25
CA PHE A 1027 3.60 31.48 16.69
C PHE A 1027 3.70 31.75 15.19
N ALA A 1028 3.13 30.87 14.36
CA ALA A 1028 3.04 31.11 12.94
C ALA A 1028 2.06 32.25 12.64
N LEU A 1029 2.45 33.12 11.71
CA LEU A 1029 1.67 34.28 11.28
C LEU A 1029 1.12 34.06 9.87
N GLU A 1030 0.00 34.71 9.57
CA GLU A 1030 -0.57 34.74 8.23
C GLU A 1030 0.15 35.78 7.40
N ARG A 1031 0.43 35.45 6.13
CA ARG A 1031 1.05 36.35 5.16
C ARG A 1031 -0.04 36.91 4.25
N PHE A 1032 -0.01 38.21 3.97
CA PHE A 1032 -0.96 38.82 3.05
C PHE A 1032 -0.32 39.89 2.15
N ALA A 1033 -1.01 40.24 1.06
CA ALA A 1033 -0.48 41.17 0.06
C ALA A 1033 -0.43 42.63 0.56
N ARG A 1034 0.70 43.31 0.32
CA ARG A 1034 0.92 44.74 0.68
C ARG A 1034 1.59 45.49 -0.47
N ASP A 1035 0.81 45.86 -1.47
CA ASP A 1035 1.31 46.60 -2.64
C ASP A 1035 1.83 48.00 -2.29
N ASP A 1036 1.27 48.63 -1.26
CA ASP A 1036 1.73 49.91 -0.71
C ASP A 1036 3.19 49.85 -0.24
N VAL A 1037 3.63 48.71 0.30
CA VAL A 1037 5.02 48.51 0.74
C VAL A 1037 5.96 48.42 -0.45
N ARG A 1038 5.54 47.75 -1.53
CA ARG A 1038 6.32 47.62 -2.77
C ARG A 1038 6.54 48.96 -3.48
N MET A 1039 5.62 49.91 -3.33
CA MET A 1039 5.78 51.27 -3.86
C MET A 1039 6.92 52.06 -3.20
N VAL A 1040 7.21 51.76 -1.93
CA VAL A 1040 8.28 52.42 -1.15
C VAL A 1040 9.58 51.60 -1.20
N HIS A 1041 9.46 50.27 -1.16
CA HIS A 1041 10.56 49.32 -1.22
C HIS A 1041 10.41 48.46 -2.49
N GLY A 1042 11.12 48.84 -3.56
CA GLY A 1042 10.96 48.20 -4.87
C GLY A 1042 11.30 46.70 -4.91
N ASP A 1043 12.02 46.18 -3.91
CA ASP A 1043 12.38 44.77 -3.76
C ASP A 1043 11.41 43.98 -2.85
N ALA A 1044 10.37 44.62 -2.30
CA ALA A 1044 9.43 43.96 -1.39
C ALA A 1044 8.61 42.88 -2.11
N PRO A 1045 8.52 41.66 -1.53
CA PRO A 1045 7.68 40.60 -2.07
C PRO A 1045 6.19 40.94 -1.98
N LEU A 1046 5.37 40.30 -2.80
CA LEU A 1046 3.93 40.58 -2.90
C LEU A 1046 3.26 40.41 -1.54
N CYS A 1047 3.52 39.27 -0.89
CA CYS A 1047 3.01 38.94 0.44
C CYS A 1047 3.97 39.41 1.57
N SER A 1048 4.40 40.67 1.53
CA SER A 1048 5.25 41.24 2.60
C SER A 1048 4.48 41.56 3.88
N GLY A 1049 3.14 41.66 3.81
CA GLY A 1049 2.27 41.84 4.96
C GLY A 1049 2.16 40.59 5.82
N PHE A 1050 1.88 40.78 7.11
CA PHE A 1050 1.55 39.70 8.02
C PHE A 1050 0.53 40.10 9.09
N GLU A 1051 -0.23 39.13 9.57
CA GLU A 1051 -1.11 39.29 10.74
C GLU A 1051 -1.27 38.00 11.55
N GLY A 1052 -1.68 38.13 12.80
CA GLY A 1052 -2.00 37.00 13.65
C GLY A 1052 -2.61 37.42 14.98
N ILE A 1053 -3.44 36.54 15.55
CA ILE A 1053 -3.92 36.62 16.93
C ILE A 1053 -3.31 35.44 17.68
N LEU A 1054 -2.46 35.73 18.66
CA LEU A 1054 -1.75 34.73 19.42
C LEU A 1054 -2.52 34.39 20.69
N HIS A 1055 -2.69 33.10 20.96
CA HIS A 1055 -3.35 32.55 22.14
C HIS A 1055 -2.33 31.77 22.98
N PRO A 1056 -1.54 32.43 23.85
CA PRO A 1056 -0.42 31.76 24.53
C PRO A 1056 -0.85 30.64 25.50
N TRP A 1057 -2.13 30.58 25.88
CA TRP A 1057 -2.70 29.55 26.77
C TRP A 1057 -3.25 28.31 26.04
N LYS A 1058 -3.46 28.36 24.71
CA LYS A 1058 -4.02 27.21 23.97
C LYS A 1058 -2.90 26.21 23.67
N GLY A 1059 -3.10 24.91 23.94
CA GLY A 1059 -2.16 23.85 23.52
C GLY A 1059 -0.87 23.70 24.35
N GLN A 1060 -0.81 24.23 25.58
CA GLN A 1060 0.35 24.12 26.48
C GLN A 1060 -0.02 23.43 27.80
N LEU A 1061 0.89 22.58 28.30
CA LEU A 1061 0.79 21.91 29.61
C LEU A 1061 1.12 22.83 30.79
N HIS A 1062 1.89 23.90 30.55
CA HIS A 1062 2.33 24.84 31.57
C HIS A 1062 1.94 26.26 31.19
N ALA A 1063 1.42 27.02 32.15
CA ALA A 1063 1.08 28.42 31.94
C ALA A 1063 2.34 29.26 31.67
N LEU A 1064 2.26 30.13 30.66
CA LEU A 1064 3.30 31.11 30.36
C LEU A 1064 3.12 32.31 31.31
N THR A 1065 4.13 32.57 32.13
CA THR A 1065 4.16 33.64 33.13
C THR A 1065 5.47 34.41 33.02
N GLY A 1066 5.46 35.69 33.43
CA GLY A 1066 6.64 36.54 33.48
C GLY A 1066 6.75 37.50 32.29
N THR A 1067 7.95 38.03 32.07
CA THR A 1067 8.23 39.02 31.02
C THR A 1067 8.77 38.35 29.75
N TRP A 1068 8.22 38.69 28.59
CA TRP A 1068 8.54 38.07 27.29
C TRP A 1068 8.83 39.11 26.22
N ARG A 1069 9.86 38.90 25.39
CA ARG A 1069 10.20 39.75 24.25
C ARG A 1069 9.73 39.12 22.96
N CYS A 1070 9.20 39.95 22.07
CA CYS A 1070 8.80 39.50 20.73
C CYS A 1070 9.95 39.71 19.73
N ALA A 1071 10.23 38.69 18.94
CA ALA A 1071 11.07 38.77 17.75
C ALA A 1071 10.29 38.23 16.54
N LEU A 1072 10.50 38.84 15.37
CA LEU A 1072 9.95 38.35 14.12
C LEU A 1072 11.00 37.50 13.42
N VAL A 1073 10.67 36.24 13.14
CA VAL A 1073 11.55 35.29 12.46
C VAL A 1073 10.98 35.03 11.07
N ASN A 1074 11.75 35.35 10.03
CA ASN A 1074 11.35 35.14 8.64
C ASN A 1074 12.19 34.02 8.01
N ILE A 1075 11.52 32.98 7.50
CA ILE A 1075 12.14 31.78 6.92
C ILE A 1075 11.91 31.78 5.41
N ILE A 1076 13.01 31.72 4.65
CA ILE A 1076 13.01 31.62 3.19
C ILE A 1076 13.84 30.41 2.78
N GLY A 1077 13.18 29.32 2.36
CA GLY A 1077 13.86 28.06 2.08
C GLY A 1077 14.45 27.45 3.35
N GLU A 1078 15.73 27.10 3.33
CA GLU A 1078 16.46 26.56 4.49
C GLU A 1078 17.11 27.66 5.34
N VAL A 1079 16.84 28.94 5.05
CA VAL A 1079 17.51 30.06 5.70
C VAL A 1079 16.50 30.90 6.47
N PHE A 1080 16.87 31.37 7.65
CA PHE A 1080 16.05 32.27 8.44
C PHE A 1080 16.80 33.55 8.82
N SER A 1081 16.05 34.64 8.90
CA SER A 1081 16.47 35.90 9.52
C SER A 1081 15.58 36.20 10.70
N MET A 1082 16.06 37.03 11.63
CA MET A 1082 15.24 37.51 12.74
C MET A 1082 15.50 38.96 13.05
N VAL A 1083 14.48 39.63 13.59
CA VAL A 1083 14.58 40.96 14.17
C VAL A 1083 13.88 40.99 15.53
N VAL A 1084 14.60 41.43 16.57
CA VAL A 1084 14.02 41.64 17.91
C VAL A 1084 13.30 42.98 17.91
N THR A 1085 12.01 42.95 18.23
CA THR A 1085 11.18 44.17 18.28
C THR A 1085 11.41 44.96 19.57
N ASP A 1086 10.92 46.20 19.60
CA ASP A 1086 10.86 47.01 20.83
C ASP A 1086 9.68 46.61 21.74
N HIS A 1087 8.91 45.58 21.40
CA HIS A 1087 7.73 45.18 22.16
C HIS A 1087 8.02 44.08 23.20
N VAL A 1088 7.64 44.37 24.45
CA VAL A 1088 7.73 43.47 25.60
C VAL A 1088 6.35 43.19 26.14
N VAL A 1089 6.04 41.92 26.36
CA VAL A 1089 4.73 41.42 26.81
C VAL A 1089 4.86 40.85 28.21
N HIS A 1090 3.95 41.24 29.10
CA HIS A 1090 3.83 40.63 30.42
C HIS A 1090 2.70 39.61 30.43
N MET A 1091 2.99 38.37 30.83
CA MET A 1091 2.04 37.26 30.84
C MET A 1091 1.80 36.75 32.27
N ALA A 1092 0.56 36.39 32.57
CA ALA A 1092 0.16 35.73 33.82
C ALA A 1092 -0.91 34.67 33.51
N ASP A 1093 -0.75 33.48 34.09
CA ASP A 1093 -1.63 32.32 33.88
C ASP A 1093 -1.85 31.99 32.38
N GLY A 1094 -0.82 32.17 31.57
CA GLY A 1094 -0.85 31.92 30.12
C GLY A 1094 -1.55 33.01 29.31
N ARG A 1095 -2.04 34.09 29.92
CA ARG A 1095 -2.71 35.21 29.23
C ARG A 1095 -1.86 36.48 29.27
N CYS A 1096 -1.86 37.24 28.17
CA CYS A 1096 -1.19 38.54 28.11
C CYS A 1096 -1.94 39.56 28.97
N GLN A 1097 -1.22 40.28 29.82
CA GLN A 1097 -1.77 41.28 30.74
C GLN A 1097 -1.44 42.71 30.28
N SER A 1098 -0.28 42.92 29.68
CA SER A 1098 0.08 44.23 29.13
C SER A 1098 1.21 44.11 28.10
N VAL A 1099 1.32 45.14 27.26
CA VAL A 1099 2.41 45.34 26.31
C VAL A 1099 3.08 46.68 26.65
N GLN A 1100 4.41 46.71 26.60
CA GLN A 1100 5.20 47.93 26.76
C GLN A 1100 6.24 48.01 25.65
N ARG A 1101 6.59 49.24 25.25
CA ARG A 1101 7.71 49.50 24.34
C ARG A 1101 9.00 49.74 25.12
N LYS A 1102 10.02 48.94 24.86
CA LYS A 1102 11.34 49.00 25.47
C LYS A 1102 12.39 48.48 24.50
N GLU A 1103 13.21 49.40 24.01
CA GLU A 1103 14.33 49.11 23.09
C GLU A 1103 15.22 47.96 23.59
N PRO A 1104 15.54 46.97 22.73
CA PRO A 1104 16.38 45.85 23.11
C PRO A 1104 17.84 46.30 23.29
N LYS A 1105 18.46 45.86 24.39
CA LYS A 1105 19.91 46.00 24.60
C LYS A 1105 20.64 44.96 23.74
N VAL A 1106 21.91 45.21 23.42
CA VAL A 1106 22.77 44.28 22.66
C VAL A 1106 22.71 42.85 23.23
N GLN A 1107 22.82 42.71 24.55
CA GLN A 1107 22.73 41.42 25.26
C GLN A 1107 21.39 40.70 25.04
N HIS A 1108 20.27 41.43 24.92
CA HIS A 1108 18.97 40.83 24.66
C HIS A 1108 18.90 40.31 23.21
N VAL A 1109 19.46 41.05 22.25
CA VAL A 1109 19.49 40.65 20.84
C VAL A 1109 20.33 39.39 20.64
N GLU A 1110 21.51 39.35 21.27
CA GLU A 1110 22.40 38.17 21.23
C GLU A 1110 21.75 36.94 21.87
N ARG A 1111 21.08 37.11 23.02
CA ARG A 1111 20.38 36.02 23.70
C ARG A 1111 19.21 35.47 22.90
N VAL A 1112 18.34 36.34 22.37
CA VAL A 1112 17.23 35.92 21.52
C VAL A 1112 17.75 35.20 20.28
N ARG A 1113 18.83 35.71 19.69
CA ARG A 1113 19.48 35.06 18.54
C ARG A 1113 19.97 33.66 18.87
N ALA A 1114 20.67 33.48 19.98
CA ALA A 1114 21.17 32.18 20.40
C ALA A 1114 20.02 31.16 20.59
N LEU A 1115 18.98 31.54 21.34
CA LEU A 1115 17.87 30.63 21.67
C LEU A 1115 17.01 30.26 20.44
N VAL A 1116 16.77 31.20 19.52
CA VAL A 1116 16.02 30.91 18.30
C VAL A 1116 16.86 30.09 17.31
N SER A 1117 18.18 30.31 17.24
CA SER A 1117 19.09 29.45 16.46
C SER A 1117 19.14 28.02 17.00
N GLU A 1118 19.20 27.86 18.33
CA GLU A 1118 19.14 26.54 18.96
C GLU A 1118 17.83 25.81 18.63
N LEU A 1119 16.70 26.54 18.65
CA LEU A 1119 15.40 26.01 18.27
C LEU A 1119 15.32 25.62 16.77
N ALA A 1120 16.10 26.29 15.91
CA ALA A 1120 16.19 26.04 14.47
C ALA A 1120 17.10 24.84 14.11
N ASP A 1121 18.03 24.45 14.99
CA ASP A 1121 18.96 23.33 14.77
C ASP A 1121 18.41 21.96 15.27
N GLN A 1122 17.29 21.93 16.00
CA GLN A 1122 16.69 20.69 16.52
C GLN A 1122 16.05 19.84 15.38
N GLN A 1123 16.71 18.75 14.97
CA GLN A 1123 16.16 17.80 13.97
C GLN A 1123 15.05 16.89 14.52
N PRO A 1124 14.10 16.44 13.67
CA PRO A 1124 13.60 15.08 13.69
C PRO A 1124 14.64 14.15 13.04
N SER A 1125 15.28 13.26 13.81
CA SER A 1125 16.06 12.17 13.24
C SER A 1125 15.11 11.20 12.52
N LEU A 1126 15.24 11.13 11.19
CA LEU A 1126 14.64 10.10 10.32
C LEU A 1126 15.11 8.69 10.69
#